data_AF-A0A8T0P591-F1
#
_entry.id   AF-A0A8T0P591-F1
#
_cell.length_a   1.000
_cell.length_b   1.000
_cell.length_c   1.000
_cell.angle_alpha   90.00
_cell.angle_beta   90.00
_cell.angle_gamma   90.00
#
_symmetry.space_group_name_H-M   'P 1'
#
loop_
_entity.id
_entity.type
_entity.pdbx_description
1 polymer ?
#
loop_
_entity_poly.entity_id
_entity_poly.type
_entity_poly.pdbx_seq_one_letter_code
_entity_poly.pdbx_strand_id
1 'polypeptide(L)'
;MNKLLMEENERLQKQVSQLVHENAHMRQQLQNTSLANDTSCESNVTTPPNPTRDASNPSGLLSIAEETFTEFLSKATGTAIDWVQMPGMKPGPDSVGIVAISHGCRGVAARACGLVNLEPTKVIEILKDRPSWFRDCRSLEVFTMFPAGNGGTIELVYMQMYAPTTLVPARDFWTLRYTTTTEDGSLVVCERSLSGSGGGPNAASTHQLVRAEMLPSGYLVRPCEGGGSIVHIVDHLDLEARSVPEVLRPLYESSRVVAQKMTTVALRHLRQIAQETSGEVVYALGRQPAVLRTFSQRLSRGFNDAISGFNDDGWSIMGGDGIEDVIVACNSTKKIRNSSSVGIAFGNPGGIICAKASMLLQSVPPAVLVRFLREHRSEWADYNIDAYLASSLKASACSLPGLRPMRFSGGQMIMPLAHTVENEEILEVVRLEGQSLTHDEALLSRDIHILQLCTGIDEKSVGSSFQLVFAPIDDHFPDDTPLISSGFRVIPLDMKTDGVSSSRTLDLASSLDVGSAASQASGDASPDDCNLRSVLTIAFQFPYEMHLQESVATMARQYVRSVVSAVQRVSMAISPSQSGLNAGQRMLSGFPEAGTLARWVCQSYHYHLGAELLNQSDEAGEALLKMLWHHPDAILCCSFKEKPMFTFANKAGLDMLETSLVALQDLTLDKIFDESGRKALFSDISKLMEQGYVYLPSGVCMSGMGRHVSFDQAVAWKVLGEDSNVHCLALCFVNWSFV
;
A
#
# COMPACT_ATOMS: atom_id res chain seq x y z
N MET A 1 -9.87 47.00 -6.58
CA MET A 1 -9.98 45.65 -7.14
C MET A 1 -10.18 44.60 -6.04
N ASN A 2 -9.26 44.43 -5.07
CA ASN A 2 -9.43 43.47 -3.96
C ASN A 2 -10.66 43.69 -3.06
N LYS A 3 -11.07 44.95 -2.83
CA LYS A 3 -12.26 45.25 -2.01
C LYS A 3 -13.58 44.85 -2.70
N LEU A 4 -13.69 45.12 -4.00
CA LEU A 4 -14.84 44.70 -4.81
C LEU A 4 -14.93 43.18 -4.93
N LEU A 5 -13.80 42.48 -5.05
CA LEU A 5 -13.79 41.01 -5.04
C LEU A 5 -14.21 40.42 -3.70
N MET A 6 -13.85 41.07 -2.57
CA MET A 6 -14.32 40.66 -1.24
C MET A 6 -15.83 40.86 -1.09
N GLU A 7 -16.35 42.01 -1.52
CA GLU A 7 -17.79 42.32 -1.45
C GLU A 7 -18.61 41.37 -2.34
N GLU A 8 -18.10 41.03 -3.53
CA GLU A 8 -18.74 40.07 -4.44
C GLU A 8 -18.70 38.65 -3.86
N ASN A 9 -17.59 38.24 -3.22
CA ASN A 9 -17.49 36.94 -2.55
C ASN A 9 -18.45 36.84 -1.36
N GLU A 10 -18.58 37.90 -0.55
CA GLU A 10 -19.50 37.92 0.59
C GLU A 10 -20.97 37.85 0.11
N ARG A 11 -21.28 38.53 -0.99
CA ARG A 11 -22.59 38.46 -1.65
C ARG A 11 -22.87 37.05 -2.17
N LEU A 12 -21.91 36.43 -2.85
CA LEU A 12 -22.05 35.06 -3.35
C LEU A 12 -22.20 34.04 -2.22
N GLN A 13 -21.46 34.20 -1.11
CA GLN A 13 -21.62 33.36 0.08
C GLN A 13 -23.03 33.48 0.68
N LYS A 14 -23.58 34.69 0.77
CA LYS A 14 -24.97 34.90 1.22
C LYS A 14 -25.95 34.21 0.28
N GLN A 15 -25.76 34.33 -1.04
CA GLN A 15 -26.62 33.69 -2.03
C GLN A 15 -26.57 32.16 -1.97
N VAL A 16 -25.37 31.58 -1.77
CA VAL A 16 -25.20 30.14 -1.56
C VAL A 16 -25.89 29.69 -0.28
N SER A 17 -25.75 30.44 0.82
CA SER A 17 -26.41 30.09 2.10
C SER A 17 -27.94 30.09 2.00
N GLN A 18 -28.50 31.00 1.20
CA GLN A 18 -29.93 31.08 0.93
C GLN A 18 -30.42 29.91 0.06
N LEU A 19 -29.69 29.58 -1.01
CA LEU A 19 -30.02 28.45 -1.88
C LEU A 19 -29.91 27.09 -1.16
N VAL A 20 -28.99 26.96 -0.20
CA VAL A 20 -28.88 25.76 0.65
C VAL A 20 -30.09 25.65 1.57
N HIS A 21 -30.55 26.76 2.17
CA HIS A 21 -31.77 26.77 2.99
C HIS A 21 -33.02 26.47 2.18
N GLU A 22 -33.16 27.05 0.99
CA GLU A 22 -34.29 26.78 0.09
C GLU A 22 -34.30 25.31 -0.38
N ASN A 23 -33.14 24.74 -0.71
CA ASN A 23 -33.03 23.30 -1.02
C ASN A 23 -33.41 22.42 0.16
N ALA A 24 -32.98 22.75 1.39
CA ALA A 24 -33.35 22.01 2.58
C ALA A 24 -34.86 22.07 2.83
N HIS A 25 -35.48 23.25 2.63
CA HIS A 25 -36.92 23.44 2.75
C HIS A 25 -37.70 22.64 1.69
N MET A 26 -37.25 22.66 0.42
CA MET A 26 -37.87 21.85 -0.64
C MET A 26 -37.76 20.35 -0.37
N ARG A 27 -36.62 19.88 0.17
CA ARG A 27 -36.45 18.48 0.60
C ARG A 27 -37.42 18.10 1.74
N GLN A 28 -37.63 18.98 2.70
CA GLN A 28 -38.64 18.79 3.76
C GLN A 28 -40.07 18.80 3.20
N GLN A 29 -40.40 19.67 2.25
CA GLN A 29 -41.72 19.67 1.60
C GLN A 29 -41.96 18.37 0.82
N LEU A 30 -40.97 17.88 0.06
CA LEU A 30 -41.08 16.63 -0.68
C LEU A 30 -41.25 15.41 0.25
N GLN A 31 -40.59 15.39 1.41
CA GLN A 31 -40.79 14.36 2.43
C GLN A 31 -42.16 14.47 3.14
N ASN A 32 -42.62 15.68 3.47
CA ASN A 32 -43.92 15.88 4.11
C ASN A 32 -45.11 15.59 3.18
N THR A 33 -44.95 15.79 1.87
CA THR A 33 -45.99 15.46 0.89
C THR A 33 -46.15 13.93 0.72
N SER A 34 -45.13 13.13 1.08
CA SER A 34 -45.22 11.66 1.08
C SER A 34 -45.91 11.08 2.31
N LEU A 35 -46.03 11.84 3.41
CA LEU A 35 -46.65 11.42 4.67
C LEU A 35 -48.15 11.76 4.76
N ALA A 36 -48.68 12.56 3.83
CA ALA A 36 -50.06 13.06 3.88
C ALA A 36 -51.11 12.17 3.17
N ASN A 37 -50.72 11.05 2.54
CA ASN A 37 -51.64 10.17 1.82
C ASN A 37 -51.99 8.84 2.52
N ASP A 38 -51.52 8.61 3.75
CA ASP A 38 -51.81 7.37 4.49
C ASP A 38 -53.06 7.50 5.39
N THR A 39 -54.24 7.59 4.77
CA THR A 39 -55.50 7.19 5.45
C THR A 39 -56.53 6.74 4.42
N SER A 40 -56.49 5.46 4.02
CA SER A 40 -57.68 4.58 3.93
C SER A 40 -57.39 3.24 3.23
N CYS A 41 -57.89 2.17 3.84
CA CYS A 41 -58.27 0.87 3.28
C CYS A 41 -57.24 -0.26 3.30
N GLU A 42 -57.40 -1.14 4.29
CA GLU A 42 -57.17 -2.57 4.17
C GLU A 42 -57.87 -3.13 2.92
N SER A 43 -57.10 -3.62 1.95
CA SER A 43 -57.52 -4.70 1.04
C SER A 43 -56.34 -5.21 0.21
N ASN A 44 -55.96 -6.47 0.43
CA ASN A 44 -55.24 -7.37 -0.47
C ASN A 44 -54.25 -6.76 -1.48
N VAL A 45 -52.97 -6.69 -1.12
CA VAL A 45 -51.86 -6.41 -2.05
C VAL A 45 -51.62 -7.65 -2.93
N THR A 46 -52.35 -7.71 -4.04
CA THR A 46 -51.80 -8.26 -5.28
C THR A 46 -50.69 -7.30 -5.73
N THR A 47 -49.44 -7.72 -5.60
CA THR A 47 -48.30 -7.11 -6.30
C THR A 47 -48.65 -6.96 -7.79
N PRO A 48 -48.50 -5.79 -8.41
CA PRO A 48 -48.49 -5.74 -9.87
C PRO A 48 -47.29 -6.56 -10.33
N PRO A 49 -47.44 -7.52 -11.25
CA PRO A 49 -46.30 -8.29 -11.73
C PRO A 49 -45.36 -7.31 -12.42
N ASN A 50 -44.12 -7.19 -11.93
CA ASN A 50 -43.03 -6.66 -12.72
C ASN A 50 -43.07 -7.44 -14.05
N PRO A 51 -43.37 -6.80 -15.19
CA PRO A 51 -43.20 -7.50 -16.44
C PRO A 51 -41.70 -7.71 -16.54
N THR A 52 -41.27 -8.96 -16.49
CA THR A 52 -39.94 -9.41 -16.87
C THR A 52 -39.67 -8.86 -18.27
N ARG A 53 -39.06 -7.67 -18.35
CA ARG A 53 -38.70 -7.02 -19.61
C ARG A 53 -37.50 -7.79 -20.14
N ASP A 54 -37.77 -8.60 -21.15
CA ASP A 54 -36.78 -9.43 -21.81
C ASP A 54 -35.58 -8.58 -22.26
N ALA A 55 -34.41 -8.89 -21.70
CA ALA A 55 -33.12 -8.31 -22.09
C ALA A 55 -32.71 -8.66 -23.54
N SER A 56 -33.54 -9.42 -24.26
CA SER A 56 -33.33 -9.85 -25.64
C SER A 56 -33.97 -8.92 -26.69
N ASN A 57 -34.76 -7.91 -26.28
CA ASN A 57 -35.41 -6.97 -27.19
C ASN A 57 -34.72 -5.58 -27.18
N PRO A 58 -34.23 -5.05 -28.33
CA PRO A 58 -33.52 -3.76 -28.38
C PRO A 58 -34.31 -2.58 -27.80
N SER A 59 -35.64 -2.58 -27.90
CA SER A 59 -36.49 -1.54 -27.31
C SER A 59 -36.46 -1.54 -25.77
N GLY A 60 -36.27 -2.72 -25.16
CA GLY A 60 -36.12 -2.85 -23.71
C GLY A 60 -34.80 -2.29 -23.20
N LEU A 61 -33.71 -2.50 -23.97
CA LEU A 61 -32.39 -1.99 -23.64
C LEU A 61 -32.32 -0.46 -23.69
N LEU A 62 -32.98 0.17 -24.66
CA LEU A 62 -33.04 1.64 -24.74
C LEU A 62 -33.77 2.25 -23.53
N SER A 63 -34.88 1.66 -23.08
CA SER A 63 -35.57 2.13 -21.87
C SER A 63 -34.69 2.03 -20.63
N ILE A 64 -33.91 0.95 -20.49
CA ILE A 64 -32.95 0.78 -19.38
C ILE A 64 -31.84 1.83 -19.49
N ALA A 65 -31.37 2.13 -20.70
CA ALA A 65 -30.35 3.15 -20.95
C ALA A 65 -30.82 4.55 -20.54
N GLU A 66 -32.05 4.93 -20.91
CA GLU A 66 -32.64 6.23 -20.56
C GLU A 66 -32.90 6.38 -19.06
N GLU A 67 -33.40 5.33 -18.41
CA GLU A 67 -33.56 5.30 -16.94
C GLU A 67 -32.19 5.47 -16.26
N THR A 68 -31.20 4.70 -16.71
CA THR A 68 -29.83 4.76 -16.19
C THR A 68 -29.22 6.15 -16.36
N PHE A 69 -29.45 6.80 -17.51
CA PHE A 69 -28.99 8.16 -17.79
C PHE A 69 -29.57 9.17 -16.79
N THR A 70 -30.89 9.13 -16.58
CA THR A 70 -31.56 10.07 -15.66
C THR A 70 -31.10 9.88 -14.21
N GLU A 71 -30.98 8.63 -13.74
CA GLU A 71 -30.51 8.35 -12.39
C GLU A 71 -29.03 8.74 -12.23
N PHE A 72 -28.17 8.40 -13.20
CA PHE A 72 -26.77 8.79 -13.19
C PHE A 72 -26.60 10.32 -13.11
N LEU A 73 -27.34 11.08 -13.92
CA LEU A 73 -27.22 12.54 -13.94
C LEU A 73 -27.63 13.16 -12.59
N SER A 74 -28.63 12.60 -11.93
CA SER A 74 -29.04 13.03 -10.58
C SER A 74 -27.94 12.76 -9.53
N LYS A 75 -27.20 11.65 -9.63
CA LYS A 75 -26.03 11.36 -8.77
C LYS A 75 -24.86 12.29 -9.08
N ALA A 76 -24.55 12.47 -10.36
CA ALA A 76 -23.43 13.28 -10.85
C ALA A 76 -23.59 14.77 -10.54
N THR A 77 -24.82 15.27 -10.53
CA THR A 77 -25.14 16.65 -10.11
C THR A 77 -25.24 16.81 -8.58
N GLY A 78 -25.33 15.71 -7.84
CA GLY A 78 -25.36 15.70 -6.37
C GLY A 78 -26.76 15.83 -5.76
N THR A 79 -27.82 15.57 -6.53
CA THR A 79 -29.20 15.71 -6.06
C THR A 79 -29.76 14.43 -5.45
N ALA A 80 -29.24 13.25 -5.82
CA ALA A 80 -29.80 11.96 -5.43
C ALA A 80 -29.17 11.26 -4.21
N ILE A 81 -27.89 11.50 -3.93
CA ILE A 81 -27.16 10.85 -2.82
C ILE A 81 -26.65 11.92 -1.87
N ASP A 82 -26.70 11.64 -0.57
CA ASP A 82 -26.06 12.49 0.43
C ASP A 82 -24.54 12.28 0.40
N TRP A 83 -23.85 13.24 -0.20
CA TRP A 83 -22.42 13.19 -0.46
C TRP A 83 -21.66 13.85 0.68
N VAL A 84 -20.79 13.09 1.34
CA VAL A 84 -19.86 13.59 2.36
C VAL A 84 -18.48 13.69 1.76
N GLN A 85 -17.85 14.86 1.84
CA GLN A 85 -16.49 15.05 1.34
C GLN A 85 -15.52 14.11 2.05
N MET A 86 -14.62 13.48 1.29
CA MET A 86 -13.64 12.56 1.86
C MET A 86 -12.71 13.29 2.86
N PRO A 87 -12.55 12.79 4.10
CA PRO A 87 -11.63 13.34 5.08
C PRO A 87 -10.18 13.34 4.58
N GLY A 88 -9.43 14.39 4.93
CA GLY A 88 -8.01 14.51 4.58
C GLY A 88 -7.72 15.16 3.22
N MET A 89 -8.75 15.47 2.43
CA MET A 89 -8.56 16.25 1.19
C MET A 89 -8.39 17.74 1.51
N LYS A 90 -7.22 18.31 1.17
CA LYS A 90 -6.99 19.76 1.24
C LYS A 90 -7.43 20.41 -0.08
N PRO A 91 -8.36 21.37 -0.08
CA PRO A 91 -8.67 22.14 -1.28
C PRO A 91 -7.47 23.01 -1.67
N GLY A 92 -7.14 23.04 -2.97
CA GLY A 92 -6.03 23.82 -3.51
C GLY A 92 -5.84 23.58 -5.02
N PRO A 93 -5.03 24.42 -5.70
CA PRO A 93 -4.76 24.30 -7.13
C PRO A 93 -4.16 22.93 -7.51
N ASP A 94 -3.39 22.32 -6.60
CA ASP A 94 -2.76 21.02 -6.79
C ASP A 94 -3.64 19.83 -6.35
N SER A 95 -4.88 20.06 -5.88
CA SER A 95 -5.75 18.98 -5.40
C SER A 95 -6.33 18.16 -6.57
N VAL A 96 -6.37 16.81 -6.46
CA VAL A 96 -6.94 15.85 -7.45
C VAL A 96 -8.36 16.22 -7.92
N GLY A 97 -9.07 16.98 -7.09
CA GLY A 97 -10.45 17.37 -7.28
C GLY A 97 -11.21 17.23 -5.97
N ILE A 98 -12.52 17.44 -6.02
CA ILE A 98 -13.40 17.20 -4.88
C ILE A 98 -13.86 15.75 -4.97
N VAL A 99 -13.50 14.94 -3.98
CA VAL A 99 -14.01 13.57 -3.85
C VAL A 99 -14.95 13.48 -2.67
N ALA A 100 -16.10 12.89 -2.88
CA ALA A 100 -17.12 12.65 -1.88
C ALA A 100 -17.54 11.18 -1.88
N ILE A 101 -17.94 10.69 -0.72
CA ILE A 101 -18.41 9.33 -0.50
C ILE A 101 -19.83 9.37 0.06
N SER A 102 -20.55 8.28 -0.17
CA SER A 102 -21.87 8.07 0.41
C SER A 102 -21.77 7.41 1.79
N HIS A 103 -22.74 7.73 2.66
CA HIS A 103 -23.01 6.99 3.89
C HIS A 103 -24.42 6.38 3.83
N GLY A 104 -24.54 5.08 4.08
CA GLY A 104 -25.84 4.41 4.23
C GLY A 104 -26.66 4.21 2.96
N CYS A 105 -26.07 4.34 1.76
CA CYS A 105 -26.73 3.93 0.52
C CYS A 105 -26.67 2.41 0.33
N ARG A 106 -27.45 1.86 -0.62
CA ARG A 106 -27.31 0.47 -1.03
C ARG A 106 -25.92 0.29 -1.67
N GLY A 107 -25.12 -0.65 -1.16
CA GLY A 107 -23.76 -0.84 -1.65
C GLY A 107 -22.82 0.29 -1.25
N VAL A 108 -21.84 0.57 -2.11
CA VAL A 108 -20.81 1.59 -1.92
C VAL A 108 -20.85 2.59 -3.05
N ALA A 109 -20.75 3.88 -2.73
CA ALA A 109 -20.72 4.92 -3.76
C ALA A 109 -19.72 6.03 -3.47
N ALA A 110 -19.02 6.43 -4.51
CA ALA A 110 -18.05 7.51 -4.54
C ALA A 110 -18.32 8.43 -5.74
N ARG A 111 -18.06 9.72 -5.56
CA ARG A 111 -18.19 10.75 -6.59
C ARG A 111 -16.95 11.62 -6.57
N ALA A 112 -16.42 11.92 -7.75
CA ALA A 112 -15.34 12.88 -7.88
C ALA A 112 -15.62 13.92 -8.96
N CYS A 113 -15.15 15.14 -8.75
CA CYS A 113 -15.21 16.23 -9.71
C CYS A 113 -13.85 16.90 -9.83
N GLY A 114 -13.32 17.02 -11.04
CA GLY A 114 -12.03 17.65 -11.30
C GLY A 114 -11.93 18.29 -12.68
N LEU A 115 -11.06 19.28 -12.81
CA LEU A 115 -10.66 19.86 -14.08
C LEU A 115 -9.50 19.05 -14.68
N VAL A 116 -9.55 18.81 -15.99
CA VAL A 116 -8.53 18.09 -16.76
C VAL A 116 -8.27 18.84 -18.08
N ASN A 117 -6.99 19.04 -18.43
CA ASN A 117 -6.58 19.69 -19.68
C ASN A 117 -6.62 18.73 -20.88
N LEU A 118 -7.75 18.07 -21.10
CA LEU A 118 -8.02 17.17 -22.23
C LEU A 118 -9.41 17.46 -22.82
N GLU A 119 -9.57 17.25 -24.13
CA GLU A 119 -10.86 17.37 -24.82
C GLU A 119 -11.86 16.30 -24.34
N PRO A 120 -13.19 16.59 -24.28
CA PRO A 120 -14.18 15.63 -23.79
C PRO A 120 -14.14 14.25 -24.46
N THR A 121 -13.92 14.21 -25.78
CA THR A 121 -13.81 12.98 -26.56
C THR A 121 -12.64 12.13 -26.08
N LYS A 122 -11.47 12.75 -25.89
CA LYS A 122 -10.27 12.08 -25.42
C LYS A 122 -10.41 11.55 -24.00
N VAL A 123 -11.06 12.31 -23.11
CA VAL A 123 -11.36 11.88 -21.74
C VAL A 123 -12.19 10.60 -21.75
N ILE A 124 -13.24 10.53 -22.57
CA ILE A 124 -14.10 9.35 -22.65
C ILE A 124 -13.38 8.14 -23.21
N GLU A 125 -12.55 8.30 -24.24
CA GLU A 125 -11.72 7.21 -24.78
C GLU A 125 -10.86 6.57 -23.68
N ILE A 126 -10.18 7.40 -22.89
CA ILE A 126 -9.33 6.95 -21.78
C ILE A 126 -10.17 6.26 -20.69
N LEU A 127 -11.28 6.87 -20.26
CA LEU A 127 -12.12 6.34 -19.18
C LEU A 127 -12.87 5.05 -19.58
N LYS A 128 -13.17 4.85 -20.86
CA LYS A 128 -13.76 3.61 -21.37
C LYS A 128 -12.76 2.45 -21.37
N ASP A 129 -11.46 2.72 -21.55
CA ASP A 129 -10.39 1.73 -21.49
C ASP A 129 -9.95 1.47 -20.04
N ARG A 130 -10.86 0.94 -19.21
CA ARG A 130 -10.61 0.63 -17.79
C ARG A 130 -9.32 -0.17 -17.56
N PRO A 131 -8.97 -1.21 -18.34
CA PRO A 131 -7.72 -1.97 -18.13
C PRO A 131 -6.43 -1.14 -18.20
N SER A 132 -6.44 0.03 -18.85
CA SER A 132 -5.24 0.88 -18.98
C SER A 132 -4.91 1.67 -17.71
N TRP A 133 -5.89 1.89 -16.82
CA TRP A 133 -5.75 2.77 -15.65
C TRP A 133 -6.28 2.14 -14.35
N PHE A 134 -7.31 1.31 -14.42
CA PHE A 134 -7.89 0.67 -13.25
C PHE A 134 -7.15 -0.63 -12.92
N ARG A 135 -6.26 -0.58 -11.94
CA ARG A 135 -5.37 -1.72 -11.57
C ARG A 135 -6.11 -2.99 -11.18
N ASP A 136 -7.30 -2.86 -10.60
CA ASP A 136 -8.12 -3.99 -10.19
C ASP A 136 -8.97 -4.54 -11.36
N CYS A 137 -9.01 -3.89 -12.54
CA CYS A 137 -9.66 -4.39 -13.74
C CYS A 137 -8.76 -5.40 -14.46
N ARG A 138 -9.19 -6.67 -14.52
CA ARG A 138 -8.51 -7.73 -15.27
C ARG A 138 -8.76 -7.61 -16.77
N SER A 139 -10.03 -7.50 -17.13
CA SER A 139 -10.48 -7.51 -18.52
C SER A 139 -11.80 -6.76 -18.65
N LEU A 140 -11.99 -6.17 -19.82
CA LEU A 140 -13.22 -5.51 -20.22
C LEU A 140 -13.47 -5.87 -21.68
N GLU A 141 -14.60 -6.52 -21.95
CA GLU A 141 -14.99 -6.98 -23.28
C GLU A 141 -16.35 -6.37 -23.65
N VAL A 142 -16.43 -5.77 -24.84
CA VAL A 142 -17.67 -5.25 -25.40
C VAL A 142 -18.24 -6.34 -26.32
N PHE A 143 -19.35 -6.95 -25.89
CA PHE A 143 -19.95 -8.09 -26.60
C PHE A 143 -20.75 -7.64 -27.82
N THR A 144 -21.54 -6.58 -27.66
CA THR A 144 -22.40 -6.05 -28.72
C THR A 144 -22.56 -4.54 -28.57
N MET A 145 -22.82 -3.88 -29.70
CA MET A 145 -23.07 -2.45 -29.77
C MET A 145 -24.33 -2.18 -30.60
N PHE A 146 -25.19 -1.30 -30.11
CA PHE A 146 -26.43 -0.89 -30.74
C PHE A 146 -26.48 0.64 -30.86
N PRO A 147 -26.85 1.20 -32.03
CA PRO A 147 -27.19 2.61 -32.11
C PRO A 147 -28.54 2.87 -31.42
N ALA A 148 -28.61 3.87 -30.55
CA ALA A 148 -29.84 4.24 -29.83
C ALA A 148 -30.83 5.07 -30.67
N GLY A 149 -30.45 5.47 -31.90
CA GLY A 149 -31.28 6.27 -32.81
C GLY A 149 -31.30 7.77 -32.51
N ASN A 150 -31.00 8.19 -31.28
CA ASN A 150 -30.89 9.60 -30.85
C ASN A 150 -29.45 10.14 -30.91
N GLY A 151 -28.57 9.52 -31.69
CA GLY A 151 -27.13 9.83 -31.71
C GLY A 151 -26.31 9.15 -30.60
N GLY A 152 -26.97 8.49 -29.63
CA GLY A 152 -26.30 7.70 -28.61
C GLY A 152 -25.96 6.26 -29.04
N THR A 153 -25.09 5.61 -28.28
CA THR A 153 -24.69 4.21 -28.47
C THR A 153 -24.86 3.41 -27.18
N ILE A 154 -25.41 2.20 -27.32
CA ILE A 154 -25.59 1.24 -26.23
C ILE A 154 -24.61 0.09 -26.45
N GLU A 155 -23.86 -0.27 -25.43
CA GLU A 155 -22.85 -1.32 -25.45
C GLU A 155 -23.16 -2.31 -24.33
N LEU A 156 -23.14 -3.62 -24.63
CA LEU A 156 -23.18 -4.66 -23.59
C LEU A 156 -21.73 -5.01 -23.22
N VAL A 157 -21.40 -4.79 -21.95
CA VAL A 157 -20.03 -4.87 -21.46
C VAL A 157 -19.92 -5.94 -20.39
N TYR A 158 -18.92 -6.79 -20.52
CA TYR A 158 -18.50 -7.72 -19.49
C TYR A 158 -17.18 -7.25 -18.92
N MET A 159 -17.11 -7.09 -17.59
CA MET A 159 -15.91 -6.65 -16.90
C MET A 159 -15.57 -7.63 -15.79
N GLN A 160 -14.28 -7.97 -15.67
CA GLN A 160 -13.76 -8.78 -14.57
C GLN A 160 -12.79 -7.96 -13.73
N MET A 161 -12.92 -8.10 -12.41
CA MET A 161 -12.04 -7.49 -11.43
C MET A 161 -11.23 -8.54 -10.68
N TYR A 162 -9.96 -8.25 -10.44
CA TYR A 162 -9.10 -9.08 -9.61
C TYR A 162 -9.59 -9.15 -8.16
N ALA A 163 -9.25 -10.26 -7.49
CA ALA A 163 -9.42 -10.36 -6.06
C ALA A 163 -8.29 -9.57 -5.35
N PRO A 164 -8.60 -8.75 -4.34
CA PRO A 164 -7.59 -8.00 -3.61
C PRO A 164 -6.65 -8.90 -2.79
N THR A 165 -7.11 -10.10 -2.43
CA THR A 165 -6.43 -11.09 -1.57
C THR A 165 -6.66 -12.51 -2.12
N THR A 166 -5.93 -13.50 -1.62
CA THR A 166 -6.16 -14.91 -1.97
C THR A 166 -7.32 -15.57 -1.21
N LEU A 167 -7.97 -14.84 -0.29
CA LEU A 167 -8.97 -15.37 0.63
C LEU A 167 -10.41 -15.22 0.13
N VAL A 168 -10.61 -14.44 -0.93
CA VAL A 168 -11.92 -14.09 -1.47
C VAL A 168 -11.86 -14.25 -2.99
N PRO A 169 -12.90 -14.79 -3.63
CA PRO A 169 -12.95 -14.87 -5.10
C PRO A 169 -12.88 -13.48 -5.76
N ALA A 170 -12.69 -13.46 -7.07
CA ALA A 170 -12.73 -12.26 -7.88
C ALA A 170 -14.19 -11.83 -8.18
N ARG A 171 -14.40 -10.67 -8.81
CA ARG A 171 -15.75 -10.16 -9.14
C ARG A 171 -15.91 -9.98 -10.63
N ASP A 172 -17.12 -10.21 -11.13
CA ASP A 172 -17.49 -9.88 -12.50
C ASP A 172 -18.75 -9.03 -12.55
N PHE A 173 -18.89 -8.29 -13.65
CA PHE A 173 -19.99 -7.40 -13.92
C PHE A 173 -20.50 -7.65 -15.33
N TRP A 174 -21.81 -7.67 -15.48
CA TRP A 174 -22.49 -7.68 -16.76
C TRP A 174 -23.37 -6.45 -16.85
N THR A 175 -22.99 -5.52 -17.71
CA THR A 175 -23.53 -4.16 -17.72
C THR A 175 -23.98 -3.70 -19.10
N LEU A 176 -24.93 -2.78 -19.08
CA LEU A 176 -25.31 -1.96 -20.21
C LEU A 176 -24.63 -0.59 -20.03
N ARG A 177 -23.78 -0.22 -20.98
CA ARG A 177 -23.11 1.09 -21.06
C ARG A 177 -23.75 1.92 -22.15
N TYR A 178 -24.31 3.07 -21.79
CA TYR A 178 -24.91 4.02 -22.72
C TYR A 178 -24.03 5.27 -22.84
N THR A 179 -23.70 5.66 -24.07
CA THR A 179 -22.93 6.87 -24.38
C THR A 179 -23.79 7.80 -25.20
N THR A 180 -23.88 9.07 -24.79
CA THR A 180 -24.67 10.08 -25.50
C THR A 180 -24.07 11.48 -25.34
N THR A 181 -24.50 12.39 -26.20
CA THR A 181 -24.14 13.81 -26.17
C THR A 181 -25.37 14.62 -25.78
N THR A 182 -25.25 15.52 -24.82
CA THR A 182 -26.35 16.41 -24.41
C THR A 182 -26.36 17.69 -25.23
N GLU A 183 -27.47 18.44 -25.18
CA GLU A 183 -27.69 19.66 -25.98
C GLU A 183 -26.66 20.78 -25.70
N ASP A 184 -26.12 20.81 -24.48
CA ASP A 184 -25.05 21.72 -24.04
C ASP A 184 -23.65 21.30 -24.53
N GLY A 185 -23.54 20.24 -25.34
CA GLY A 185 -22.27 19.70 -25.84
C GLY A 185 -21.51 18.86 -24.82
N SER A 186 -22.09 18.59 -23.64
CA SER A 186 -21.49 17.67 -22.68
C SER A 186 -21.59 16.22 -23.18
N LEU A 187 -20.61 15.40 -22.83
CA LEU A 187 -20.60 13.98 -23.15
C LEU A 187 -20.89 13.18 -21.89
N VAL A 188 -21.83 12.23 -22.00
CA VAL A 188 -22.25 11.38 -20.89
C VAL A 188 -22.04 9.91 -21.26
N VAL A 189 -21.39 9.19 -20.35
CA VAL A 189 -21.32 7.73 -20.38
C VAL A 189 -21.91 7.24 -19.07
N CYS A 190 -23.00 6.49 -19.12
CA CYS A 190 -23.61 5.89 -17.94
C CYS A 190 -23.71 4.37 -18.08
N GLU A 191 -23.51 3.65 -17.00
CA GLU A 191 -23.43 2.20 -16.97
C GLU A 191 -24.24 1.64 -15.79
N ARG A 192 -24.94 0.53 -16.04
CA ARG A 192 -25.74 -0.18 -15.04
C ARG A 192 -25.72 -1.69 -15.33
N SER A 193 -25.72 -2.50 -14.28
CA SER A 193 -25.88 -3.94 -14.40
C SER A 193 -27.27 -4.33 -14.90
N LEU A 194 -27.32 -5.32 -15.79
CA LEU A 194 -28.58 -5.89 -16.24
C LEU A 194 -29.10 -6.88 -15.18
N SER A 195 -30.23 -6.55 -14.55
CA SER A 195 -30.90 -7.42 -13.57
C SER A 195 -31.72 -8.51 -14.28
N GLY A 196 -31.35 -9.79 -14.10
CA GLY A 196 -32.08 -10.95 -14.65
C GLY A 196 -31.18 -12.18 -14.85
N SER A 197 -31.79 -13.37 -14.87
CA SER A 197 -31.20 -14.73 -14.97
C SER A 197 -30.37 -15.04 -16.23
N GLY A 198 -29.81 -14.02 -16.90
CA GLY A 198 -28.75 -14.22 -17.87
C GLY A 198 -27.46 -14.49 -17.12
N GLY A 199 -27.08 -15.78 -16.99
CA GLY A 199 -25.70 -16.12 -16.69
C GLY A 199 -24.83 -15.30 -17.64
N GLY A 200 -23.86 -14.55 -17.10
CA GLY A 200 -22.95 -13.80 -17.95
C GLY A 200 -22.29 -14.73 -18.97
N PRO A 201 -21.58 -14.17 -19.96
CA PRO A 201 -21.10 -14.92 -21.12
C PRO A 201 -20.32 -16.20 -20.78
N ASN A 202 -19.70 -16.30 -19.59
CA ASN A 202 -18.92 -17.47 -19.17
C ASN A 202 -19.50 -18.23 -17.97
N ALA A 203 -20.45 -19.14 -18.22
CA ALA A 203 -20.95 -20.11 -17.22
C ALA A 203 -19.84 -21.06 -16.67
N ALA A 204 -18.72 -21.23 -17.39
CA ALA A 204 -17.58 -22.05 -16.96
C ALA A 204 -16.73 -21.39 -15.85
N SER A 205 -16.76 -20.07 -15.73
CA SER A 205 -15.96 -19.28 -14.78
C SER A 205 -16.67 -19.04 -13.42
N THR A 206 -17.90 -19.53 -13.28
CA THR A 206 -18.82 -19.30 -12.15
C THR A 206 -18.26 -19.74 -10.79
N HIS A 207 -17.24 -20.60 -10.75
CA HIS A 207 -16.63 -21.05 -9.49
C HIS A 207 -15.51 -20.13 -8.95
N GLN A 208 -14.91 -19.25 -9.77
CA GLN A 208 -13.82 -18.35 -9.35
C GLN A 208 -14.24 -16.87 -9.24
N LEU A 209 -15.45 -16.55 -9.71
CA LEU A 209 -16.01 -15.20 -9.77
C LEU A 209 -17.35 -15.17 -9.04
N VAL A 210 -17.63 -14.08 -8.33
CA VAL A 210 -19.01 -13.79 -7.90
C VAL A 210 -19.49 -12.51 -8.57
N ARG A 211 -20.75 -12.55 -9.01
CA ARG A 211 -21.39 -11.47 -9.75
C ARG A 211 -21.67 -10.30 -8.83
N ALA A 212 -20.99 -9.19 -9.07
CA ALA A 212 -21.29 -7.91 -8.44
C ALA A 212 -22.27 -7.10 -9.31
N GLU A 213 -22.91 -6.11 -8.70
CA GLU A 213 -23.86 -5.23 -9.37
C GLU A 213 -23.29 -3.82 -9.48
N MET A 214 -23.33 -3.26 -10.69
CA MET A 214 -23.09 -1.84 -10.92
C MET A 214 -24.43 -1.12 -10.92
N LEU A 215 -24.66 -0.30 -9.89
CA LEU A 215 -25.76 0.65 -9.88
C LEU A 215 -25.44 1.81 -10.82
N PRO A 216 -26.41 2.67 -11.20
CA PRO A 216 -26.16 3.74 -12.17
C PRO A 216 -24.95 4.59 -11.82
N SER A 217 -23.90 4.40 -12.63
CA SER A 217 -22.52 4.88 -12.49
C SER A 217 -22.06 5.45 -13.83
N GLY A 218 -20.95 6.16 -13.86
CA GLY A 218 -20.38 6.64 -15.12
C GLY A 218 -19.68 7.99 -15.03
N TYR A 219 -19.63 8.67 -16.17
CA TYR A 219 -18.85 9.88 -16.41
C TYR A 219 -19.70 10.95 -17.09
N LEU A 220 -19.66 12.17 -16.56
CA LEU A 220 -20.20 13.38 -17.19
C LEU A 220 -19.02 14.31 -17.47
N VAL A 221 -18.76 14.58 -18.74
CA VAL A 221 -17.62 15.35 -19.21
C VAL A 221 -18.12 16.62 -19.89
N ARG A 222 -17.83 17.77 -19.29
CA ARG A 222 -18.30 19.07 -19.75
C ARG A 222 -17.16 19.88 -20.35
N PRO A 223 -17.29 20.40 -21.59
CA PRO A 223 -16.28 21.28 -22.18
C PRO A 223 -16.13 22.57 -21.37
N CYS A 224 -14.93 23.16 -21.39
CA CYS A 224 -14.63 24.44 -20.71
C CYS A 224 -14.13 25.50 -21.71
N GLU A 225 -14.49 26.77 -21.48
CA GLU A 225 -14.17 27.89 -22.39
C GLU A 225 -12.67 28.26 -22.46
N GLY A 226 -11.79 27.58 -21.71
CA GLY A 226 -10.33 27.77 -21.73
C GLY A 226 -9.54 26.63 -22.37
N GLY A 227 -10.21 25.65 -22.99
CA GLY A 227 -9.61 24.37 -23.36
C GLY A 227 -9.57 23.41 -22.16
N GLY A 228 -9.89 22.13 -22.39
CA GLY A 228 -10.03 21.12 -21.33
C GLY A 228 -11.47 20.79 -20.98
N SER A 229 -11.64 19.99 -19.92
CA SER A 229 -12.92 19.41 -19.51
C SER A 229 -13.10 19.38 -18.00
N ILE A 230 -14.30 19.67 -17.52
CA ILE A 230 -14.73 19.33 -16.15
C ILE A 230 -15.31 17.93 -16.18
N VAL A 231 -14.70 17.03 -15.42
CA VAL A 231 -15.05 15.61 -15.36
C VAL A 231 -15.75 15.33 -14.03
N HIS A 232 -16.97 14.78 -14.09
CA HIS A 232 -17.67 14.20 -12.96
C HIS A 232 -17.66 12.68 -13.11
N ILE A 233 -17.16 11.98 -12.10
CA ILE A 233 -17.12 10.52 -12.03
C ILE A 233 -18.04 10.09 -10.89
N VAL A 234 -18.89 9.11 -11.14
CA VAL A 234 -19.71 8.46 -10.11
C VAL A 234 -19.51 6.95 -10.23
N ASP A 235 -19.01 6.34 -9.17
CA ASP A 235 -18.91 4.89 -9.03
C ASP A 235 -19.88 4.46 -7.94
N HIS A 236 -20.85 3.59 -8.27
CA HIS A 236 -21.84 3.07 -7.35
C HIS A 236 -21.98 1.56 -7.57
N LEU A 237 -21.46 0.79 -6.63
CA LEU A 237 -21.26 -0.65 -6.77
C LEU A 237 -21.86 -1.40 -5.58
N ASP A 238 -22.47 -2.56 -5.83
CA ASP A 238 -22.76 -3.57 -4.83
C ASP A 238 -21.81 -4.75 -5.08
N LEU A 239 -20.78 -4.86 -4.24
CA LEU A 239 -19.69 -5.83 -4.44
C LEU A 239 -19.97 -7.20 -3.81
N GLU A 240 -21.24 -7.48 -3.47
CA GLU A 240 -21.69 -8.72 -2.82
C GLU A 240 -20.91 -9.01 -1.53
N ALA A 241 -20.77 -7.99 -0.68
CA ALA A 241 -19.98 -8.08 0.56
C ALA A 241 -20.48 -9.16 1.53
N ARG A 242 -21.75 -9.58 1.42
CA ARG A 242 -22.33 -10.69 2.19
C ARG A 242 -21.67 -12.04 1.89
N SER A 243 -21.10 -12.21 0.69
CA SER A 243 -20.33 -13.39 0.30
C SER A 243 -18.91 -13.41 0.89
N VAL A 244 -18.48 -12.32 1.54
CA VAL A 244 -17.12 -12.11 2.02
C VAL A 244 -17.03 -12.39 3.53
N PRO A 245 -15.96 -13.05 4.01
CA PRO A 245 -15.70 -13.20 5.44
C PRO A 245 -15.72 -11.86 6.17
N GLU A 246 -16.29 -11.83 7.37
CA GLU A 246 -16.55 -10.59 8.12
C GLU A 246 -15.30 -9.71 8.30
N VAL A 247 -14.14 -10.33 8.55
CA VAL A 247 -12.87 -9.62 8.73
C VAL A 247 -12.41 -8.87 7.46
N LEU A 248 -12.79 -9.35 6.27
CA LEU A 248 -12.41 -8.78 4.97
C LEU A 248 -13.51 -7.91 4.36
N ARG A 249 -14.71 -7.95 4.94
CA ARG A 249 -15.88 -7.22 4.47
C ARG A 249 -15.66 -5.71 4.31
N PRO A 250 -14.85 -5.03 5.14
CA PRO A 250 -14.54 -3.61 4.95
C PRO A 250 -13.95 -3.27 3.57
N LEU A 251 -13.29 -4.22 2.90
CA LEU A 251 -12.74 -4.01 1.54
C LEU A 251 -13.84 -3.88 0.46
N TYR A 252 -15.04 -4.33 0.77
CA TYR A 252 -16.17 -4.42 -0.17
C TYR A 252 -17.35 -3.50 0.24
N GLU A 253 -17.42 -3.09 1.52
CA GLU A 253 -18.48 -2.20 2.05
C GLU A 253 -18.01 -0.76 2.28
N SER A 254 -16.73 -0.46 2.05
CA SER A 254 -16.18 0.88 2.25
C SER A 254 -16.23 1.72 0.97
N SER A 255 -17.11 2.72 0.95
CA SER A 255 -17.13 3.77 -0.10
C SER A 255 -15.77 4.48 -0.24
N ARG A 256 -15.01 4.60 0.86
CA ARG A 256 -13.65 5.18 0.84
C ARG A 256 -12.68 4.32 0.03
N VAL A 257 -12.76 3.00 0.16
CA VAL A 257 -11.89 2.08 -0.60
C VAL A 257 -12.19 2.19 -2.09
N VAL A 258 -13.47 2.25 -2.49
CA VAL A 258 -13.86 2.48 -3.90
C VAL A 258 -13.37 3.83 -4.40
N ALA A 259 -13.56 4.89 -3.62
CA ALA A 259 -13.09 6.22 -3.97
C ALA A 259 -11.58 6.25 -4.20
N GLN A 260 -10.79 5.61 -3.33
CA GLN A 260 -9.33 5.59 -3.41
C GLN A 260 -8.79 4.71 -4.54
N LYS A 261 -9.44 3.57 -4.82
CA LYS A 261 -8.94 2.58 -5.81
C LYS A 261 -9.45 2.77 -7.22
N MET A 262 -10.61 3.40 -7.39
CA MET A 262 -11.27 3.54 -8.69
C MET A 262 -11.47 5.02 -9.04
N THR A 263 -12.28 5.74 -8.27
CA THR A 263 -12.73 7.10 -8.63
C THR A 263 -11.58 8.11 -8.68
N THR A 264 -10.72 8.10 -7.66
CA THR A 264 -9.58 9.03 -7.56
C THR A 264 -8.48 8.65 -8.55
N VAL A 265 -8.26 7.35 -8.76
CA VAL A 265 -7.27 6.84 -9.73
C VAL A 265 -7.63 7.25 -11.16
N ALA A 266 -8.92 7.22 -11.52
CA ALA A 266 -9.39 7.68 -12.82
C ALA A 266 -9.02 9.16 -13.07
N LEU A 267 -9.32 10.04 -12.11
CA LEU A 267 -8.98 11.47 -12.23
C LEU A 267 -7.47 11.71 -12.26
N ARG A 268 -6.70 11.03 -11.40
CA ARG A 268 -5.23 11.12 -11.40
C ARG A 268 -4.65 10.68 -12.74
N HIS A 269 -5.14 9.59 -13.30
CA HIS A 269 -4.68 9.08 -14.58
C HIS A 269 -4.93 10.06 -15.72
N LEU A 270 -6.12 10.66 -15.77
CA LEU A 270 -6.44 11.71 -16.74
C LEU A 270 -5.50 12.91 -16.64
N ARG A 271 -5.22 13.37 -15.42
CA ARG A 271 -4.27 14.47 -15.17
C ARG A 271 -2.84 14.11 -15.55
N GLN A 272 -2.42 12.89 -15.24
CA GLN A 272 -1.10 12.38 -15.62
C GLN A 272 -0.95 12.38 -17.15
N ILE A 273 -1.93 11.88 -17.91
CA ILE A 273 -1.89 11.93 -19.38
C ILE A 273 -1.89 13.38 -19.88
N ALA A 274 -2.68 14.27 -19.28
CA ALA A 274 -2.72 15.68 -19.65
C ALA A 274 -1.34 16.36 -19.51
N GLN A 275 -0.65 16.10 -18.39
CA GLN A 275 0.70 16.64 -18.12
C GLN A 275 1.79 16.02 -19.00
N GLU A 276 1.69 14.72 -19.30
CA GLU A 276 2.59 14.07 -20.25
C GLU A 276 2.42 14.66 -21.67
N THR A 277 1.19 15.00 -22.05
CA THR A 277 0.87 15.59 -23.35
C THR A 277 1.32 17.06 -23.45
N SER A 278 1.36 17.80 -22.34
CA SER A 278 1.86 19.18 -22.32
C SER A 278 3.38 19.28 -22.43
N GLY A 279 4.11 18.18 -22.22
CA GLY A 279 5.59 18.15 -22.28
C GLY A 279 6.29 18.67 -21.03
N GLU A 280 5.55 18.89 -19.94
CA GLU A 280 6.04 19.48 -18.68
C GLU A 280 6.86 18.49 -17.84
N VAL A 281 6.73 17.18 -18.08
CA VAL A 281 7.37 16.10 -17.30
C VAL A 281 8.53 15.45 -18.08
N VAL A 282 9.76 15.60 -17.59
CA VAL A 282 10.96 14.94 -18.10
C VAL A 282 11.51 13.98 -17.04
N TYR A 283 11.46 12.67 -17.30
CA TYR A 283 12.02 11.66 -16.39
C TYR A 283 13.55 11.54 -16.52
N ALA A 284 14.22 11.25 -15.40
CA ALA A 284 15.67 11.34 -15.21
C ALA A 284 16.54 10.42 -16.11
N LEU A 285 15.94 9.41 -16.77
CA LEU A 285 16.67 8.42 -17.59
C LEU A 285 16.32 8.45 -19.10
N GLY A 286 15.61 9.46 -19.59
CA GLY A 286 15.34 9.62 -21.03
C GLY A 286 14.36 8.61 -21.65
N ARG A 287 13.75 7.71 -20.87
CA ARG A 287 12.62 6.88 -21.32
C ARG A 287 11.31 7.68 -21.31
N GLN A 288 10.46 7.41 -22.29
CA GLN A 288 9.17 8.11 -22.42
C GLN A 288 8.26 7.78 -21.21
N PRO A 289 7.51 8.76 -20.68
CA PRO A 289 6.53 8.56 -19.59
C PRO A 289 5.59 7.37 -19.80
N ALA A 290 5.08 7.21 -21.03
CA ALA A 290 4.17 6.13 -21.38
C ALA A 290 4.79 4.73 -21.19
N VAL A 291 6.09 4.58 -21.42
CA VAL A 291 6.83 3.31 -21.24
C VAL A 291 6.92 2.97 -19.75
N LEU A 292 7.24 3.96 -18.90
CA LEU A 292 7.33 3.79 -17.45
C LEU A 292 5.96 3.43 -16.83
N ARG A 293 4.88 4.05 -17.33
CA ARG A 293 3.51 3.66 -16.97
C ARG A 293 3.21 2.23 -17.40
N THR A 294 3.62 1.85 -18.60
CA THR A 294 3.42 0.49 -19.13
C THR A 294 4.13 -0.55 -18.26
N PHE A 295 5.37 -0.29 -17.83
CA PHE A 295 6.07 -1.16 -16.89
C PHE A 295 5.33 -1.31 -15.56
N SER A 296 4.89 -0.19 -14.98
CA SER A 296 4.10 -0.20 -13.76
C SER A 296 2.79 -0.98 -13.93
N GLN A 297 2.12 -0.87 -15.08
CA GLN A 297 0.92 -1.66 -15.42
C GLN A 297 1.21 -3.15 -15.51
N ARG A 298 2.29 -3.52 -16.19
CA ARG A 298 2.66 -4.93 -16.38
C ARG A 298 3.07 -5.60 -15.07
N LEU A 299 3.79 -4.89 -14.19
CA LEU A 299 4.12 -5.39 -12.84
C LEU A 299 2.86 -5.64 -12.01
N SER A 300 1.99 -4.63 -11.88
CA SER A 300 0.76 -4.76 -11.09
C SER A 300 -0.16 -5.86 -11.64
N ARG A 301 -0.32 -5.92 -12.97
CA ARG A 301 -1.12 -6.94 -13.64
C ARG A 301 -0.55 -8.34 -13.42
N GLY A 302 0.77 -8.54 -13.64
CA GLY A 302 1.41 -9.83 -13.42
C GLY A 302 1.32 -10.32 -11.97
N PHE A 303 1.37 -9.42 -11.00
CA PHE A 303 1.18 -9.74 -9.59
C PHE A 303 -0.28 -10.09 -9.26
N ASN A 304 -1.24 -9.36 -9.83
CA ASN A 304 -2.67 -9.66 -9.70
C ASN A 304 -3.03 -11.02 -10.34
N ASP A 305 -2.48 -11.33 -11.51
CA ASP A 305 -2.64 -12.63 -12.17
C ASP A 305 -2.11 -13.77 -11.28
N ALA A 306 -0.96 -13.56 -10.64
CA ALA A 306 -0.39 -14.52 -9.69
C ALA A 306 -1.31 -14.76 -8.48
N ILE A 307 -1.87 -13.69 -7.90
CA ILE A 307 -2.81 -13.75 -6.76
C ILE A 307 -4.10 -14.46 -7.14
N SER A 308 -4.71 -14.15 -8.29
CA SER A 308 -5.99 -14.72 -8.68
C SER A 308 -5.85 -16.15 -9.22
N GLY A 309 -4.88 -16.41 -10.10
CA GLY A 309 -4.65 -17.75 -10.67
C GLY A 309 -5.88 -18.31 -11.41
N PHE A 310 -6.42 -17.55 -12.36
CA PHE A 310 -7.62 -17.93 -13.12
C PHE A 310 -7.36 -19.14 -14.02
N ASN A 311 -8.34 -20.05 -14.06
CA ASN A 311 -8.27 -21.26 -14.88
C ASN A 311 -8.25 -20.95 -16.39
N ASP A 312 -8.92 -19.87 -16.79
CA ASP A 312 -8.98 -19.40 -18.19
C ASP A 312 -7.59 -19.02 -18.72
N ASP A 313 -6.68 -18.57 -17.84
CA ASP A 313 -5.29 -18.22 -18.19
C ASP A 313 -4.34 -19.43 -18.09
N GLY A 314 -4.87 -20.64 -17.85
CA GLY A 314 -4.10 -21.88 -17.78
C GLY A 314 -3.58 -22.24 -16.38
N TRP A 315 -3.92 -21.47 -15.34
CA TRP A 315 -3.56 -21.81 -13.97
C TRP A 315 -4.34 -23.03 -13.45
N SER A 316 -3.69 -23.82 -12.61
CA SER A 316 -4.31 -24.94 -11.89
C SER A 316 -3.67 -25.10 -10.52
N ILE A 317 -4.47 -25.33 -9.48
CA ILE A 317 -3.98 -25.51 -8.12
C ILE A 317 -3.32 -26.89 -8.01
N MET A 318 -2.12 -26.94 -7.43
CA MET A 318 -1.40 -28.19 -7.15
C MET A 318 -1.87 -28.75 -5.79
N GLY A 319 -1.96 -30.08 -5.67
CA GLY A 319 -2.33 -30.73 -4.41
C GLY A 319 -1.37 -30.35 -3.27
N GLY A 320 -1.95 -30.08 -2.09
CA GLY A 320 -1.20 -29.75 -0.87
C GLY A 320 -0.71 -30.98 -0.10
N ASP A 321 0.25 -30.75 0.79
CA ASP A 321 0.79 -31.71 1.77
C ASP A 321 -0.13 -31.91 3.01
N GLY A 322 -1.34 -31.33 2.98
CA GLY A 322 -2.29 -31.33 4.09
C GLY A 322 -2.18 -30.12 5.02
N ILE A 323 -1.23 -29.20 4.78
CA ILE A 323 -1.08 -27.92 5.51
C ILE A 323 -1.48 -26.78 4.56
N GLU A 324 -2.64 -26.17 4.79
CA GLU A 324 -3.29 -25.19 3.90
C GLU A 324 -2.77 -23.74 4.02
N ASP A 325 -1.55 -23.52 4.51
CA ASP A 325 -1.00 -22.18 4.76
C ASP A 325 -0.52 -21.45 3.49
N VAL A 326 -0.07 -22.21 2.49
CA VAL A 326 0.43 -21.69 1.20
C VAL A 326 -0.25 -22.39 0.03
N ILE A 327 -0.88 -21.59 -0.82
CA ILE A 327 -1.50 -22.09 -2.07
C ILE A 327 -0.43 -22.12 -3.15
N VAL A 328 -0.24 -23.28 -3.77
CA VAL A 328 0.65 -23.46 -4.91
C VAL A 328 -0.18 -23.72 -6.16
N ALA A 329 0.01 -22.92 -7.20
CA ALA A 329 -0.64 -23.09 -8.49
C ALA A 329 0.42 -23.17 -9.59
N CYS A 330 0.16 -23.95 -10.63
CA CYS A 330 1.01 -24.04 -11.81
C CYS A 330 0.27 -23.57 -13.05
N ASN A 331 0.97 -22.85 -13.92
CA ASN A 331 0.56 -22.51 -15.26
C ASN A 331 1.49 -23.26 -16.23
N SER A 332 0.97 -24.31 -16.86
CA SER A 332 1.73 -25.08 -17.85
C SER A 332 1.46 -24.53 -19.24
N THR A 333 2.53 -24.26 -19.98
CA THR A 333 2.49 -23.80 -21.38
C THR A 333 1.82 -24.80 -22.33
N LYS A 334 1.58 -26.05 -21.90
CA LYS A 334 0.92 -27.09 -22.71
C LYS A 334 -0.51 -26.75 -23.14
N LYS A 335 -1.24 -25.89 -22.42
CA LYS A 335 -2.61 -25.48 -22.78
C LYS A 335 -2.69 -24.27 -23.73
N ILE A 336 -1.61 -23.51 -23.88
CA ILE A 336 -1.57 -22.22 -24.61
C ILE A 336 -1.51 -22.42 -26.14
N ARG A 337 -1.39 -23.66 -26.65
CA ARG A 337 -1.32 -23.92 -28.10
C ARG A 337 -2.64 -23.73 -28.88
N ASN A 338 -3.77 -23.48 -28.22
CA ASN A 338 -5.08 -23.42 -28.88
C ASN A 338 -5.77 -22.04 -28.92
N SER A 339 -5.19 -20.98 -28.35
CA SER A 339 -5.69 -19.62 -28.55
C SER A 339 -4.56 -18.70 -29.03
N SER A 340 -4.80 -17.99 -30.12
CA SER A 340 -3.87 -17.04 -30.72
C SER A 340 -3.69 -15.82 -29.80
N SER A 341 -2.76 -15.91 -28.86
CA SER A 341 -2.13 -14.75 -28.23
C SER A 341 -0.65 -15.06 -27.96
N VAL A 342 0.17 -14.07 -28.31
CA VAL A 342 1.65 -14.01 -28.37
C VAL A 342 2.40 -15.15 -27.68
N GLY A 343 3.13 -15.91 -28.51
CA GLY A 343 3.99 -17.01 -28.10
C GLY A 343 5.03 -16.60 -27.07
N ILE A 344 4.95 -17.24 -25.92
CA ILE A 344 5.94 -17.27 -24.84
C ILE A 344 7.19 -17.98 -25.38
N ALA A 345 8.09 -17.24 -26.04
CA ALA A 345 9.37 -17.75 -26.53
C ALA A 345 10.46 -17.57 -25.48
N PHE A 346 10.32 -18.22 -24.32
CA PHE A 346 11.47 -18.53 -23.47
C PHE A 346 12.11 -19.82 -23.97
N GLY A 347 13.41 -20.01 -23.76
CA GLY A 347 14.09 -21.29 -24.02
C GLY A 347 13.47 -22.41 -23.20
N ASN A 348 12.49 -23.11 -23.78
CA ASN A 348 11.72 -24.25 -23.25
C ASN A 348 11.55 -24.40 -21.71
N PRO A 349 11.07 -23.40 -20.94
CA PRO A 349 10.51 -23.67 -19.62
C PRO A 349 9.21 -24.48 -19.75
N GLY A 350 9.01 -25.42 -18.84
CA GLY A 350 7.79 -26.22 -18.73
C GLY A 350 6.57 -25.43 -18.26
N GLY A 351 6.79 -24.30 -17.56
CA GLY A 351 5.73 -23.41 -17.10
C GLY A 351 6.19 -22.46 -15.99
N ILE A 352 5.22 -21.86 -15.30
CA ILE A 352 5.41 -21.02 -14.12
C ILE A 352 4.66 -21.63 -12.94
N ILE A 353 5.29 -21.70 -11.77
CA ILE A 353 4.66 -22.03 -10.49
C ILE A 353 4.50 -20.75 -9.69
N CYS A 354 3.33 -20.53 -9.13
CA CYS A 354 3.04 -19.44 -8.20
C CYS A 354 2.79 -20.04 -6.82
N ALA A 355 3.54 -19.58 -5.81
CA ALA A 355 3.27 -19.84 -4.41
C ALA A 355 2.77 -18.55 -3.77
N LYS A 356 1.62 -18.61 -3.09
CA LYS A 356 0.94 -17.44 -2.55
C LYS A 356 0.27 -17.71 -1.20
N ALA A 357 0.20 -16.68 -0.37
CA ALA A 357 -0.40 -16.74 0.95
C ALA A 357 -1.02 -15.39 1.31
N SER A 358 -2.04 -15.41 2.17
CA SER A 358 -2.57 -14.20 2.80
C SER A 358 -2.69 -14.40 4.30
N MET A 359 -2.37 -13.37 5.07
CA MET A 359 -2.49 -13.39 6.53
C MET A 359 -3.01 -12.05 7.06
N LEU A 360 -3.60 -12.08 8.25
CA LEU A 360 -4.01 -10.89 8.97
C LEU A 360 -2.88 -10.37 9.84
N LEU A 361 -2.59 -9.08 9.72
CA LEU A 361 -1.67 -8.34 10.56
C LEU A 361 -2.47 -7.50 11.55
N GLN A 362 -2.03 -7.48 12.81
CA GLN A 362 -2.63 -6.69 13.87
C GLN A 362 -1.65 -5.65 14.36
N SER A 363 -2.11 -4.41 14.45
CA SER A 363 -1.33 -3.28 14.93
C SER A 363 0.00 -3.13 14.18
N VAL A 364 0.01 -3.28 12.85
CA VAL A 364 1.23 -3.04 12.03
C VAL A 364 0.93 -1.91 11.05
N PRO A 365 1.66 -0.78 11.13
CA PRO A 365 1.55 0.28 10.13
C PRO A 365 1.97 -0.22 8.73
N PRO A 366 1.06 -0.21 7.72
CA PRO A 366 1.36 -0.75 6.40
C PRO A 366 2.55 -0.09 5.69
N ALA A 367 2.66 1.25 5.78
CA ALA A 367 3.75 2.02 5.16
C ALA A 367 5.12 1.61 5.72
N VAL A 368 5.23 1.47 7.04
CA VAL A 368 6.46 1.08 7.73
C VAL A 368 6.89 -0.33 7.34
N LEU A 369 5.93 -1.28 7.26
CA LEU A 369 6.23 -2.64 6.84
C LEU A 369 6.72 -2.69 5.39
N VAL A 370 6.02 -2.02 4.46
CA VAL A 370 6.44 -2.01 3.04
C VAL A 370 7.79 -1.32 2.86
N ARG A 371 8.04 -0.22 3.58
CA ARG A 371 9.35 0.45 3.61
C ARG A 371 10.44 -0.50 4.11
N PHE A 372 10.21 -1.20 5.22
CA PHE A 372 11.15 -2.19 5.74
C PHE A 372 11.44 -3.29 4.71
N LEU A 373 10.40 -3.85 4.07
CA LEU A 373 10.59 -4.92 3.08
C LEU A 373 11.39 -4.44 1.86
N ARG A 374 11.23 -3.17 1.48
CA ARG A 374 11.96 -2.51 0.39
C ARG A 374 13.44 -2.31 0.75
N GLU A 375 13.71 -1.83 1.97
CA GLU A 375 15.06 -1.42 2.42
C GLU A 375 15.89 -2.59 2.95
N HIS A 376 15.25 -3.63 3.49
CA HIS A 376 15.90 -4.77 4.13
C HIS A 376 15.60 -6.08 3.41
N ARG A 377 15.81 -6.14 2.09
CA ARG A 377 15.58 -7.36 1.27
C ARG A 377 16.31 -8.59 1.82
N SER A 378 17.50 -8.41 2.38
CA SER A 378 18.32 -9.50 2.94
C SER A 378 17.71 -10.18 4.17
N GLU A 379 16.75 -9.55 4.85
CA GLU A 379 16.09 -10.11 6.04
C GLU A 379 15.05 -11.19 5.70
N TRP A 380 14.56 -11.18 4.46
CA TRP A 380 13.47 -12.07 4.03
C TRP A 380 13.76 -12.81 2.73
N ALA A 381 14.58 -12.29 1.82
CA ALA A 381 14.91 -12.93 0.56
C ALA A 381 16.16 -13.83 0.67
N ASP A 382 16.21 -14.87 -0.15
CA ASP A 382 17.39 -15.73 -0.31
C ASP A 382 18.06 -15.41 -1.65
N TYR A 383 19.34 -15.02 -1.60
CA TYR A 383 20.11 -14.68 -2.79
C TYR A 383 20.15 -15.84 -3.80
N ASN A 384 20.24 -17.08 -3.34
CA ASN A 384 20.29 -18.26 -4.23
C ASN A 384 18.99 -18.41 -5.04
N ILE A 385 17.85 -18.06 -4.44
CA ILE A 385 16.55 -18.15 -5.08
C ILE A 385 16.35 -16.97 -6.03
N ASP A 386 16.74 -15.76 -5.64
CA ASP A 386 16.74 -14.61 -6.54
C ASP A 386 17.67 -14.84 -7.75
N ALA A 387 18.83 -15.45 -7.54
CA ALA A 387 19.76 -15.85 -8.61
C ALA A 387 19.16 -16.91 -9.53
N TYR A 388 18.45 -17.91 -8.98
CA TYR A 388 17.70 -18.89 -9.76
C TYR A 388 16.67 -18.20 -10.66
N LEU A 389 15.85 -17.31 -10.10
CA LEU A 389 14.84 -16.54 -10.84
C LEU A 389 15.47 -15.68 -11.93
N ALA A 390 16.57 -14.98 -11.64
CA ALA A 390 17.27 -14.16 -12.63
C ALA A 390 17.91 -14.99 -13.75
N SER A 391 18.50 -16.14 -13.41
CA SER A 391 19.15 -17.04 -14.38
C SER A 391 18.15 -17.67 -15.34
N SER A 392 16.94 -17.98 -14.87
CA SER A 392 15.88 -18.59 -15.67
C SER A 392 15.32 -17.70 -16.78
N LEU A 393 15.55 -16.38 -16.71
CA LEU A 393 15.21 -15.44 -17.78
C LEU A 393 16.26 -15.41 -18.90
N LYS A 394 17.50 -15.79 -18.60
CA LYS A 394 18.58 -15.91 -19.59
C LYS A 394 18.44 -17.30 -20.22
N ALA A 395 18.52 -17.43 -21.54
CA ALA A 395 18.32 -18.69 -22.30
C ALA A 395 19.39 -19.79 -22.05
N SER A 396 20.01 -19.78 -20.87
CA SER A 396 21.09 -20.64 -20.43
C SER A 396 20.57 -21.51 -19.28
N ALA A 397 20.28 -22.78 -19.57
CA ALA A 397 19.88 -23.78 -18.59
C ALA A 397 20.84 -23.79 -17.39
N CYS A 398 20.36 -23.37 -16.21
CA CYS A 398 21.10 -23.52 -14.97
C CYS A 398 20.46 -24.65 -14.17
N SER A 399 21.22 -25.73 -13.98
CA SER A 399 20.89 -26.78 -13.02
C SER A 399 20.82 -26.20 -11.61
N LEU A 400 19.80 -26.58 -10.84
CA LEU A 400 19.65 -26.24 -9.42
C LEU A 400 20.95 -26.61 -8.67
N PRO A 401 21.78 -25.65 -8.21
CA PRO A 401 22.98 -26.01 -7.48
C PRO A 401 22.57 -26.39 -6.06
N GLY A 402 22.87 -27.62 -5.65
CA GLY A 402 22.80 -28.00 -4.24
C GLY A 402 23.90 -27.26 -3.47
N LEU A 403 23.63 -26.04 -2.97
CA LEU A 403 24.59 -25.25 -2.23
C LEU A 403 23.97 -24.56 -1.01
N ARG A 404 24.82 -24.39 0.02
CA ARG A 404 24.51 -23.82 1.33
C ARG A 404 23.93 -22.39 1.20
N PRO A 405 23.12 -21.92 2.17
CA PRO A 405 22.56 -20.56 2.13
C PRO A 405 23.67 -19.51 2.00
N MET A 406 23.66 -18.76 0.91
CA MET A 406 24.60 -17.66 0.68
C MET A 406 23.88 -16.34 0.97
N ARG A 407 24.40 -15.56 1.92
CA ARG A 407 23.78 -14.28 2.30
C ARG A 407 24.25 -13.16 1.36
N PHE A 408 23.40 -12.14 1.18
CA PHE A 408 23.71 -10.95 0.39
C PHE A 408 25.04 -10.32 0.83
N SER A 409 25.83 -9.86 -0.15
CA SER A 409 27.08 -9.14 0.11
C SER A 409 26.85 -7.64 0.11
N GLY A 410 26.09 -7.12 1.08
CA GLY A 410 26.12 -5.72 1.53
C GLY A 410 25.86 -4.55 0.55
N GLY A 411 25.87 -4.73 -0.77
CA GLY A 411 25.68 -3.67 -1.77
C GLY A 411 24.38 -3.83 -2.54
N GLN A 412 23.32 -3.13 -2.12
CA GLN A 412 22.11 -2.94 -2.92
C GLN A 412 22.17 -1.52 -3.50
N MET A 413 22.22 -1.39 -4.83
CA MET A 413 22.13 -0.09 -5.49
C MET A 413 20.72 0.10 -6.05
N ILE A 414 20.03 1.15 -5.57
CA ILE A 414 18.68 1.51 -6.03
C ILE A 414 18.78 2.69 -6.98
N MET A 415 18.28 2.52 -8.20
CA MET A 415 18.22 3.55 -9.24
C MET A 415 16.75 3.93 -9.50
N PRO A 416 16.27 5.12 -9.11
CA PRO A 416 14.90 5.54 -9.38
C PRO A 416 14.68 5.80 -10.87
N LEU A 417 13.62 5.24 -11.45
CA LEU A 417 13.22 5.44 -12.85
C LEU A 417 12.11 6.47 -13.00
N ALA A 418 11.08 6.40 -12.16
CA ALA A 418 9.88 7.23 -12.25
C ALA A 418 9.23 7.43 -10.88
N HIS A 419 8.65 8.61 -10.69
CA HIS A 419 7.71 8.90 -9.61
C HIS A 419 6.43 9.46 -10.22
N THR A 420 5.27 9.09 -9.68
CA THR A 420 4.02 9.75 -10.08
C THR A 420 4.00 11.20 -9.59
N VAL A 421 3.15 12.03 -10.21
CA VAL A 421 2.99 13.48 -9.94
C VAL A 421 2.74 13.79 -8.46
N GLU A 422 2.21 12.83 -7.71
CA GLU A 422 1.91 12.92 -6.27
C GLU A 422 2.85 12.07 -5.39
N ASN A 423 3.94 11.52 -5.97
CA ASN A 423 4.90 10.60 -5.33
C ASN A 423 4.26 9.36 -4.65
N GLU A 424 3.05 8.96 -5.05
CA GLU A 424 2.37 7.79 -4.49
C GLU A 424 2.94 6.46 -4.98
N GLU A 425 3.43 6.43 -6.24
CA GLU A 425 4.05 5.25 -6.85
C GLU A 425 5.49 5.58 -7.24
N ILE A 426 6.41 4.67 -6.89
CA ILE A 426 7.84 4.75 -7.20
C ILE A 426 8.22 3.53 -8.03
N LEU A 427 8.79 3.75 -9.21
CA LEU A 427 9.37 2.71 -10.06
C LEU A 427 10.90 2.81 -10.03
N GLU A 428 11.57 1.73 -9.66
CA GLU A 428 13.01 1.68 -9.41
C GLU A 428 13.64 0.44 -10.03
N VAL A 429 14.93 0.52 -10.34
CA VAL A 429 15.77 -0.65 -10.66
C VAL A 429 16.71 -0.90 -9.51
N VAL A 430 16.66 -2.10 -8.95
CA VAL A 430 17.54 -2.57 -7.89
C VAL A 430 18.59 -3.48 -8.50
N ARG A 431 19.87 -3.13 -8.34
CA ARG A 431 21.00 -3.99 -8.68
C ARG A 431 21.49 -4.67 -7.40
N LEU A 432 21.53 -5.99 -7.43
CA LEU A 432 22.05 -6.84 -6.36
C LEU A 432 23.39 -7.42 -6.80
N GLU A 433 24.46 -7.06 -6.09
CA GLU A 433 25.81 -7.53 -6.39
C GLU A 433 26.04 -8.95 -5.83
N GLY A 434 26.60 -9.84 -6.67
CA GLY A 434 26.96 -11.21 -6.28
C GLY A 434 28.36 -11.32 -5.68
N GLN A 435 28.59 -12.28 -4.79
CA GLN A 435 29.96 -12.60 -4.32
C GLN A 435 30.72 -13.41 -5.37
N SER A 436 31.95 -13.00 -5.68
CA SER A 436 32.93 -13.86 -6.35
C SER A 436 33.57 -14.82 -5.34
N LEU A 437 33.38 -16.13 -5.48
CA LEU A 437 34.18 -17.12 -4.75
C LEU A 437 35.17 -17.81 -5.69
N THR A 438 36.46 -17.62 -5.40
CA THR A 438 37.63 -18.34 -5.93
C THR A 438 37.97 -18.21 -7.43
N HIS A 439 39.27 -18.26 -7.69
CA HIS A 439 39.94 -17.90 -8.95
C HIS A 439 39.59 -18.79 -10.17
N ASP A 440 38.79 -19.85 -9.99
CA ASP A 440 38.39 -20.80 -11.05
C ASP A 440 36.87 -20.81 -11.38
N GLU A 441 36.02 -20.12 -10.60
CA GLU A 441 34.57 -19.98 -10.87
C GLU A 441 34.17 -18.55 -11.26
N ALA A 442 35.11 -17.80 -11.84
CA ALA A 442 34.95 -16.39 -12.23
C ALA A 442 33.91 -16.13 -13.35
N LEU A 443 33.18 -17.14 -13.83
CA LEU A 443 32.20 -17.02 -14.91
C LEU A 443 30.74 -16.84 -14.45
N LEU A 444 30.45 -16.92 -13.15
CA LEU A 444 29.07 -16.93 -12.63
C LEU A 444 28.69 -15.77 -11.68
N SER A 445 29.62 -14.90 -11.29
CA SER A 445 29.28 -13.70 -10.51
C SER A 445 28.59 -12.66 -11.42
N ARG A 446 27.29 -12.84 -11.63
CA ARG A 446 26.45 -11.90 -12.39
C ARG A 446 25.58 -11.12 -11.43
N ASP A 447 25.58 -9.81 -11.59
CA ASP A 447 24.65 -8.94 -10.89
C ASP A 447 23.22 -9.28 -11.30
N ILE A 448 22.32 -9.17 -10.35
CA ILE A 448 20.89 -9.37 -10.57
C ILE A 448 20.23 -8.01 -10.63
N HIS A 449 19.55 -7.74 -11.74
CA HIS A 449 18.73 -6.54 -11.91
C HIS A 449 17.27 -6.87 -11.66
N ILE A 450 16.62 -6.07 -10.81
CA ILE A 450 15.22 -6.22 -10.44
C ILE A 450 14.50 -4.90 -10.72
N LEU A 451 13.43 -4.95 -11.49
CA LEU A 451 12.49 -3.84 -11.61
C LEU A 451 11.50 -3.90 -10.44
N GLN A 452 11.34 -2.79 -9.73
CA GLN A 452 10.58 -2.71 -8.49
C GLN A 452 9.58 -1.56 -8.53
N LEU A 453 8.31 -1.85 -8.24
CA LEU A 453 7.22 -0.91 -8.07
C LEU A 453 6.84 -0.87 -6.59
N CYS A 454 6.89 0.32 -6.01
CA CYS A 454 6.49 0.58 -4.63
C CYS A 454 5.32 1.55 -4.58
N THR A 455 4.35 1.29 -3.70
CA THR A 455 3.20 2.17 -3.49
C THR A 455 2.94 2.40 -2.01
N GLY A 456 2.66 3.65 -1.63
CA GLY A 456 2.31 4.02 -0.24
C GLY A 456 3.48 4.06 0.76
N ILE A 457 4.70 4.39 0.33
CA ILE A 457 5.88 4.38 1.23
C ILE A 457 5.79 5.48 2.32
N ASP A 458 5.13 6.60 2.03
CA ASP A 458 4.98 7.70 2.98
C ASP A 458 3.89 7.40 4.03
N GLU A 459 4.21 7.56 5.32
CA GLU A 459 3.27 7.44 6.43
C GLU A 459 2.10 8.42 6.34
N LYS A 460 2.30 9.56 5.65
CA LYS A 460 1.25 10.56 5.40
C LYS A 460 0.38 10.24 4.19
N SER A 461 0.73 9.23 3.39
CA SER A 461 -0.04 8.86 2.22
C SER A 461 -1.35 8.17 2.65
N VAL A 462 -2.48 8.75 2.25
CA VAL A 462 -3.82 8.21 2.52
C VAL A 462 -4.15 7.14 1.47
N GLY A 463 -3.29 6.12 1.37
CA GLY A 463 -3.38 5.04 0.39
C GLY A 463 -4.33 3.91 0.82
N SER A 464 -5.09 3.37 -0.13
CA SER A 464 -5.94 2.19 0.08
C SER A 464 -5.19 0.85 -0.01
N SER A 465 -3.96 0.85 -0.52
CA SER A 465 -3.12 -0.35 -0.64
C SER A 465 -1.66 0.04 -0.69
N PHE A 466 -0.84 -0.72 0.03
CA PHE A 466 0.60 -0.54 0.15
C PHE A 466 1.27 -1.75 -0.50
N GLN A 467 2.14 -1.56 -1.47
CA GLN A 467 2.65 -2.67 -2.28
C GLN A 467 4.14 -2.54 -2.54
N LEU A 468 4.83 -3.67 -2.55
CA LEU A 468 6.18 -3.85 -3.05
C LEU A 468 6.13 -4.99 -4.06
N VAL A 469 6.09 -4.66 -5.34
CA VAL A 469 5.99 -5.62 -6.45
C VAL A 469 7.25 -5.52 -7.27
N PHE A 470 7.85 -6.65 -7.63
CA PHE A 470 9.10 -6.66 -8.37
C PHE A 470 9.17 -7.83 -9.35
N ALA A 471 10.00 -7.68 -10.38
CA ALA A 471 10.30 -8.73 -11.35
C ALA A 471 11.79 -8.68 -11.71
N PRO A 472 12.46 -9.84 -11.86
CA PRO A 472 13.82 -9.87 -12.39
C PRO A 472 13.82 -9.39 -13.84
N ILE A 473 14.88 -8.68 -14.24
CA ILE A 473 15.05 -8.12 -15.58
C ILE A 473 16.45 -8.44 -16.12
N ASP A 474 16.57 -8.49 -17.44
CA ASP A 474 17.87 -8.64 -18.11
C ASP A 474 18.61 -7.29 -18.18
N ASP A 475 19.94 -7.36 -18.31
CA ASP A 475 20.84 -6.20 -18.36
C ASP A 475 20.50 -5.27 -19.54
N HIS A 476 19.95 -5.82 -20.64
CA HIS A 476 19.52 -5.05 -21.81
C HIS A 476 18.16 -4.35 -21.62
N PHE A 477 17.35 -4.79 -20.66
CA PHE A 477 16.03 -4.25 -20.29
C PHE A 477 15.16 -3.70 -21.46
N PRO A 478 14.78 -4.54 -22.46
CA PRO A 478 13.91 -4.09 -23.55
C PRO A 478 12.47 -3.85 -23.09
N ASP A 479 11.78 -2.94 -23.78
CA ASP A 479 10.42 -2.51 -23.41
C ASP A 479 9.39 -3.64 -23.41
N ASP A 480 9.56 -4.66 -24.25
CA ASP A 480 8.60 -5.76 -24.40
C ASP A 480 8.90 -7.01 -23.55
N THR A 481 9.95 -7.01 -22.71
CA THR A 481 10.33 -8.22 -21.95
C THR A 481 9.24 -8.67 -20.98
N PRO A 482 8.79 -9.93 -20.99
CA PRO A 482 7.81 -10.44 -20.04
C PRO A 482 8.29 -10.31 -18.59
N LEU A 483 7.43 -9.80 -17.71
CA LEU A 483 7.74 -9.57 -16.30
C LEU A 483 7.09 -10.63 -15.42
N ILE A 484 7.90 -11.49 -14.80
CA ILE A 484 7.46 -12.47 -13.81
C ILE A 484 7.37 -11.77 -12.45
N SER A 485 6.19 -11.24 -12.14
CA SER A 485 5.98 -10.33 -11.02
C SER A 485 5.74 -11.07 -9.70
N SER A 486 6.49 -10.72 -8.66
CA SER A 486 6.39 -11.26 -7.31
C SER A 486 6.36 -10.11 -6.29
N GLY A 487 5.89 -10.36 -5.06
CA GLY A 487 5.98 -9.34 -4.02
C GLY A 487 4.92 -9.42 -2.94
N PHE A 488 4.64 -8.24 -2.39
CA PHE A 488 3.85 -8.04 -1.18
C PHE A 488 2.79 -6.96 -1.41
N ARG A 489 1.60 -7.18 -0.82
CA ARG A 489 0.53 -6.20 -0.75
C ARG A 489 -0.05 -6.18 0.65
N VAL A 490 -0.10 -5.01 1.27
CA VAL A 490 -0.74 -4.77 2.55
C VAL A 490 -1.94 -3.86 2.33
N ILE A 491 -3.12 -4.31 2.74
CA ILE A 491 -4.36 -3.52 2.66
C ILE A 491 -4.91 -3.31 4.07
N PRO A 492 -5.06 -2.07 4.55
CA PRO A 492 -5.70 -1.81 5.83
C PRO A 492 -7.21 -2.13 5.77
N LEU A 493 -7.73 -2.70 6.85
CA LEU A 493 -9.15 -3.07 7.00
C LEU A 493 -9.93 -2.04 7.82
N ASP A 494 -9.32 -1.50 8.87
CA ASP A 494 -9.96 -0.57 9.80
C ASP A 494 -9.45 0.86 9.58
N MET A 495 -10.12 1.61 8.70
CA MET A 495 -9.92 3.05 8.53
C MET A 495 -11.11 3.80 9.12
N LYS A 496 -11.40 3.60 10.42
CA LYS A 496 -12.34 4.48 11.12
C LYS A 496 -11.61 5.79 11.41
N THR A 497 -11.80 6.78 10.53
CA THR A 497 -11.58 8.17 10.91
C THR A 497 -12.77 8.57 11.78
N ASP A 498 -12.49 9.11 12.95
CA ASP A 498 -13.47 9.61 13.91
C ASP A 498 -14.63 10.28 13.21
N GLY A 499 -15.81 9.66 13.35
CA GLY A 499 -17.05 10.40 13.23
C GLY A 499 -17.02 11.46 14.30
N VAL A 500 -16.87 12.72 13.89
CA VAL A 500 -17.41 13.84 14.65
C VAL A 500 -18.83 13.43 15.03
N SER A 501 -19.05 13.21 16.32
CA SER A 501 -20.32 12.83 16.89
C SER A 501 -21.41 13.79 16.41
N SER A 502 -22.24 13.36 15.45
CA SER A 502 -23.46 14.08 15.05
C SER A 502 -24.56 14.05 16.12
N SER A 503 -24.25 13.60 17.34
CA SER A 503 -25.16 13.64 18.49
C SER A 503 -24.96 14.83 19.44
N ARG A 504 -23.92 15.66 19.25
CA ARG A 504 -23.61 16.75 20.22
C ARG A 504 -24.39 18.05 20.07
N THR A 505 -25.38 18.12 19.19
CA THR A 505 -26.21 19.33 18.97
C THR A 505 -27.69 19.14 19.30
N LEU A 506 -28.08 18.03 19.94
CA LEU A 506 -29.48 17.76 20.29
C LEU A 506 -29.75 17.66 21.80
N ASP A 507 -28.80 18.05 22.65
CA ASP A 507 -28.94 17.92 24.11
C ASP A 507 -28.62 19.22 24.87
N LEU A 508 -28.95 20.38 24.28
CA LEU A 508 -28.86 21.69 24.93
C LEU A 508 -30.22 22.18 25.49
N ALA A 509 -31.27 21.35 25.46
CA ALA A 509 -32.60 21.70 25.98
C ALA A 509 -33.01 20.89 27.23
N SER A 510 -32.12 20.08 27.79
CA SER A 510 -32.44 19.07 28.82
C SER A 510 -31.57 19.19 30.10
N SER A 511 -31.19 20.39 30.53
CA SER A 511 -30.71 20.57 31.93
C SER A 511 -30.79 22.02 32.40
N LEU A 512 -32.02 22.51 32.61
CA LEU A 512 -32.25 23.50 33.65
C LEU A 512 -32.75 22.74 34.88
N ASP A 513 -31.83 22.23 35.69
CA ASP A 513 -32.12 21.98 37.10
C ASP A 513 -30.89 22.25 37.97
N VAL A 514 -31.15 23.02 39.01
CA VAL A 514 -30.21 23.62 39.95
C VAL A 514 -29.77 22.58 40.98
N GLY A 515 -28.47 22.37 41.19
CA GLY A 515 -28.01 21.78 42.45
C GLY A 515 -26.65 21.08 42.48
N SER A 516 -25.76 21.63 43.33
CA SER A 516 -24.63 21.00 44.03
C SER A 516 -23.33 20.71 43.25
N ALA A 517 -22.33 21.52 43.58
CA ALA A 517 -20.93 21.39 43.19
C ALA A 517 -20.27 20.10 43.71
N ALA A 518 -19.59 19.40 42.81
CA ALA A 518 -18.41 18.60 43.12
C ALA A 518 -17.44 18.73 41.94
N SER A 519 -16.31 19.39 42.19
CA SER A 519 -15.20 19.55 41.26
C SER A 519 -14.53 18.21 40.96
N GLN A 520 -14.63 17.72 39.74
CA GLN A 520 -13.66 16.77 39.19
C GLN A 520 -12.95 17.42 38.00
N ALA A 521 -11.65 17.61 38.18
CA ALA A 521 -10.74 18.17 37.22
C ALA A 521 -10.65 17.28 35.97
N SER A 522 -10.67 17.94 34.83
CA SER A 522 -10.38 17.44 33.50
C SER A 522 -9.04 16.69 33.45
N GLY A 523 -9.09 15.38 33.19
CA GLY A 523 -7.96 14.63 32.66
C GLY A 523 -8.14 14.49 31.15
N ASP A 524 -7.23 15.09 30.39
CA ASP A 524 -7.09 14.90 28.95
C ASP A 524 -7.05 13.40 28.63
N ALA A 525 -8.04 12.92 27.88
CA ALA A 525 -7.99 11.59 27.28
C ALA A 525 -7.00 11.62 26.11
N SER A 526 -5.96 10.81 26.19
CA SER A 526 -5.04 10.55 25.08
C SER A 526 -5.79 9.97 23.87
N PRO A 527 -5.63 10.51 22.66
CA PRO A 527 -6.13 9.87 21.45
C PRO A 527 -5.02 8.97 20.93
N ASP A 528 -5.04 7.66 21.19
CA ASP A 528 -4.29 6.66 20.40
C ASP A 528 -4.44 5.26 21.01
N ASP A 529 -5.44 4.51 20.56
CA ASP A 529 -5.42 3.05 20.61
C ASP A 529 -6.42 2.47 19.58
N CYS A 530 -6.23 2.85 18.30
CA CYS A 530 -6.94 2.21 17.20
C CYS A 530 -6.22 0.90 16.83
N ASN A 531 -6.92 -0.23 17.01
CA ASN A 531 -6.49 -1.55 16.52
C ASN A 531 -6.39 -1.55 14.98
N LEU A 532 -5.26 -1.13 14.43
CA LEU A 532 -4.99 -1.16 12.99
C LEU A 532 -4.91 -2.61 12.49
N ARG A 533 -5.99 -3.12 11.89
CA ARG A 533 -5.99 -4.42 11.21
C ARG A 533 -5.66 -4.24 9.74
N SER A 534 -4.80 -5.10 9.22
CA SER A 534 -4.43 -5.12 7.81
C SER A 534 -4.38 -6.56 7.29
N VAL A 535 -4.52 -6.74 5.99
CA VAL A 535 -4.28 -8.02 5.32
C VAL A 535 -2.99 -7.91 4.53
N LEU A 536 -2.06 -8.81 4.78
CA LEU A 536 -0.88 -9.02 3.95
C LEU A 536 -1.14 -10.15 2.98
N THR A 537 -0.95 -9.90 1.69
CA THR A 537 -0.95 -10.90 0.62
C THR A 537 0.44 -10.95 0.00
N ILE A 538 0.94 -12.17 -0.16
CA ILE A 538 2.28 -12.49 -0.68
C ILE A 538 2.10 -13.41 -1.89
N ALA A 539 2.78 -13.14 -2.98
CA ALA A 539 2.83 -14.04 -4.13
C ALA A 539 4.22 -14.04 -4.77
N PHE A 540 4.77 -15.22 -5.02
CA PHE A 540 6.05 -15.43 -5.68
C PHE A 540 5.91 -16.40 -6.84
N GLN A 541 6.49 -16.03 -7.98
CA GLN A 541 6.43 -16.81 -9.22
C GLN A 541 7.80 -17.38 -9.58
N PHE A 542 7.82 -18.66 -9.94
CA PHE A 542 9.00 -19.47 -10.21
C PHE A 542 8.83 -20.17 -11.56
N PRO A 543 9.59 -19.78 -12.60
CA PRO A 543 9.66 -20.58 -13.82
C PRO A 543 10.29 -21.93 -13.52
N TYR A 544 9.83 -22.98 -14.21
CA TYR A 544 10.32 -24.34 -14.00
C TYR A 544 10.45 -25.09 -15.32
N GLU A 545 11.31 -26.09 -15.36
CA GLU A 545 11.37 -27.09 -16.43
C GLU A 545 10.46 -28.28 -16.12
N MET A 546 9.82 -28.88 -17.12
CA MET A 546 8.79 -29.92 -16.92
C MET A 546 9.20 -31.05 -15.95
N HIS A 547 10.47 -31.46 -15.97
CA HIS A 547 10.99 -32.53 -15.13
C HIS A 547 11.27 -32.11 -13.67
N LEU A 548 11.37 -30.80 -13.40
CA LEU A 548 11.60 -30.23 -12.08
C LEU A 548 10.33 -29.70 -11.42
N GLN A 549 9.16 -29.84 -12.05
CA GLN A 549 7.91 -29.23 -11.58
C GLN A 549 7.64 -29.47 -10.08
N GLU A 550 7.74 -30.73 -9.63
CA GLU A 550 7.46 -31.08 -8.23
C GLU A 550 8.55 -30.56 -7.26
N SER A 551 9.80 -30.56 -7.70
CA SER A 551 10.93 -30.03 -6.94
C SER A 551 10.80 -28.52 -6.76
N VAL A 552 10.52 -27.79 -7.84
CA VAL A 552 10.30 -26.33 -7.82
C VAL A 552 9.05 -25.99 -7.01
N ALA A 553 7.97 -26.77 -7.09
CA ALA A 553 6.78 -26.56 -6.27
C ALA A 553 7.07 -26.69 -4.76
N THR A 554 7.87 -27.70 -4.39
CA THR A 554 8.30 -27.91 -2.99
C THR A 554 9.19 -26.77 -2.51
N MET A 555 10.18 -26.36 -3.33
CA MET A 555 11.06 -25.23 -3.06
C MET A 555 10.27 -23.92 -2.92
N ALA A 556 9.36 -23.63 -3.85
CA ALA A 556 8.53 -22.42 -3.84
C ALA A 556 7.66 -22.36 -2.57
N ARG A 557 7.06 -23.47 -2.17
CA ARG A 557 6.26 -23.57 -0.94
C ARG A 557 7.12 -23.30 0.29
N GLN A 558 8.28 -23.93 0.40
CA GLN A 558 9.20 -23.73 1.53
C GLN A 558 9.73 -22.29 1.58
N TYR A 559 10.03 -21.69 0.43
CA TYR A 559 10.46 -20.31 0.34
C TYR A 559 9.39 -19.34 0.85
N VAL A 560 8.15 -19.47 0.35
CA VAL A 560 7.05 -18.61 0.81
C VAL A 560 6.77 -18.81 2.30
N ARG A 561 6.85 -20.03 2.84
CA ARG A 561 6.76 -20.27 4.30
C ARG A 561 7.88 -19.55 5.07
N SER A 562 9.12 -19.59 4.56
CA SER A 562 10.25 -18.86 5.14
C SER A 562 9.99 -17.35 5.14
N VAL A 563 9.57 -16.79 4.00
CA VAL A 563 9.23 -15.37 3.86
C VAL A 563 8.10 -14.99 4.81
N VAL A 564 7.02 -15.77 4.88
CA VAL A 564 5.90 -15.58 5.82
C VAL A 564 6.43 -15.49 7.25
N SER A 565 7.30 -16.42 7.66
CA SER A 565 7.89 -16.42 9.01
C SER A 565 8.78 -15.20 9.28
N ALA A 566 9.56 -14.74 8.30
CA ALA A 566 10.38 -13.55 8.40
C ALA A 566 9.51 -12.29 8.53
N VAL A 567 8.50 -12.14 7.68
CA VAL A 567 7.57 -11.01 7.74
C VAL A 567 6.78 -10.99 9.04
N GLN A 568 6.38 -12.14 9.58
CA GLN A 568 5.74 -12.22 10.90
C GLN A 568 6.66 -11.74 12.03
N ARG A 569 7.93 -12.15 12.04
CA ARG A 569 8.93 -11.67 13.02
C ARG A 569 9.10 -10.15 12.94
N VAL A 570 9.24 -9.63 11.73
CA VAL A 570 9.36 -8.18 11.47
C VAL A 570 8.10 -7.44 11.90
N SER A 571 6.93 -7.98 11.57
CA SER A 571 5.63 -7.41 11.95
C SER A 571 5.48 -7.31 13.47
N MET A 572 5.93 -8.32 14.22
CA MET A 572 5.94 -8.29 15.69
C MET A 572 6.90 -7.22 16.25
N ALA A 573 8.01 -6.95 15.56
CA ALA A 573 8.97 -5.91 15.97
C ALA A 573 8.51 -4.48 15.63
N ILE A 574 7.78 -4.31 14.52
CA ILE A 574 7.26 -3.00 14.05
C ILE A 574 5.93 -2.63 14.72
N SER A 575 5.23 -3.60 15.31
CA SER A 575 3.94 -3.35 15.93
C SER A 575 4.08 -2.38 17.13
N PRO A 576 3.33 -1.26 17.19
CA PRO A 576 3.25 -0.45 18.38
C PRO A 576 2.66 -1.34 19.47
N SER A 577 3.47 -1.63 20.49
CA SER A 577 3.05 -2.42 21.63
C SER A 577 1.75 -1.87 22.23
N GLN A 578 0.67 -2.65 22.20
CA GLN A 578 -0.57 -2.40 22.93
C GLN A 578 -0.32 -2.49 24.45
N SER A 579 0.44 -1.55 25.01
CA SER A 579 0.58 -1.33 26.44
C SER A 579 1.49 -0.13 26.66
N GLY A 580 0.91 1.06 26.73
CA GLY A 580 1.58 2.28 27.21
C GLY A 580 2.12 2.19 28.65
N LEU A 581 2.01 1.03 29.31
CA LEU A 581 2.57 0.76 30.63
C LEU A 581 3.58 -0.41 30.66
N ASN A 582 3.63 -1.27 29.63
CA ASN A 582 4.45 -2.50 29.64
C ASN A 582 5.36 -2.70 28.40
N ALA A 583 5.42 -1.75 27.47
CA ALA A 583 6.27 -1.84 26.26
C ALA A 583 7.76 -2.03 26.57
N GLY A 584 8.26 -1.42 27.64
CA GLY A 584 9.61 -1.66 28.14
C GLY A 584 9.80 -3.10 28.63
N GLN A 585 8.81 -3.69 29.29
CA GLN A 585 8.97 -4.99 29.96
C GLN A 585 9.03 -6.19 29.00
N ARG A 586 8.44 -6.12 27.80
CA ARG A 586 8.45 -7.26 26.85
C ARG A 586 9.67 -7.31 25.93
N MET A 587 10.16 -6.16 25.43
CA MET A 587 11.40 -6.09 24.65
C MET A 587 12.64 -6.39 25.51
N LEU A 588 12.56 -6.11 26.82
CA LEU A 588 13.61 -6.41 27.80
C LEU A 588 13.55 -7.85 28.35
N SER A 589 12.45 -8.58 28.16
CA SER A 589 12.29 -9.96 28.67
C SER A 589 13.19 -11.00 27.98
N GLY A 590 13.83 -10.64 26.85
CA GLY A 590 14.81 -11.47 26.16
C GLY A 590 16.24 -11.36 26.69
N PHE A 591 16.54 -10.38 27.55
CA PHE A 591 17.88 -10.14 28.11
C PHE A 591 17.81 -9.95 29.63
N PRO A 592 17.83 -11.04 30.43
CA PRO A 592 17.89 -10.95 31.89
C PRO A 592 19.12 -10.18 32.42
N GLU A 593 20.14 -9.99 31.58
CA GLU A 593 21.38 -9.27 31.89
C GLU A 593 21.33 -7.75 31.56
N ALA A 594 20.33 -7.26 30.82
CA ALA A 594 20.31 -5.86 30.35
C ALA A 594 20.15 -4.84 31.49
N GLY A 595 19.36 -5.17 32.52
CA GLY A 595 19.22 -4.30 33.71
C GLY A 595 20.50 -4.22 34.52
N THR A 596 21.26 -5.31 34.57
CA THR A 596 22.58 -5.36 35.22
C THR A 596 23.61 -4.61 34.38
N LEU A 597 23.59 -4.75 33.06
CA LEU A 597 24.45 -4.00 32.16
C LEU A 597 24.22 -2.49 32.28
N ALA A 598 22.96 -2.04 32.28
CA ALA A 598 22.65 -0.62 32.44
C ALA A 598 23.22 -0.05 33.75
N ARG A 599 23.12 -0.83 34.84
CA ARG A 599 23.72 -0.48 36.13
C ARG A 599 25.23 -0.37 36.03
N TRP A 600 25.90 -1.36 35.44
CA TRP A 600 27.35 -1.33 35.25
C TRP A 600 27.81 -0.17 34.37
N VAL A 601 27.08 0.15 33.29
CA VAL A 601 27.38 1.27 32.40
C VAL A 601 27.37 2.59 33.18
N CYS A 602 26.32 2.84 33.96
CA CYS A 602 26.18 4.08 34.73
C CYS A 602 27.15 4.16 35.91
N GLN A 603 27.35 3.07 36.65
CA GLN A 603 28.32 3.01 37.74
C GLN A 603 29.75 3.19 37.26
N SER A 604 30.12 2.56 36.14
CA SER A 604 31.46 2.69 35.57
C SER A 604 31.69 4.08 34.99
N TYR A 605 30.65 4.72 34.43
CA TYR A 605 30.73 6.12 33.98
C TYR A 605 31.01 7.04 35.17
N HIS A 606 30.27 6.89 36.29
CA HIS A 606 30.52 7.65 37.50
C HIS A 606 31.91 7.38 38.10
N TYR A 607 32.33 6.13 38.12
CA TYR A 607 33.64 5.72 38.64
C TYR A 607 34.81 6.31 37.84
N HIS A 608 34.72 6.34 36.51
CA HIS A 608 35.80 6.80 35.64
C HIS A 608 35.77 8.32 35.40
N LEU A 609 34.59 8.92 35.24
CA LEU A 609 34.43 10.33 34.86
C LEU A 609 34.04 11.25 36.02
N GLY A 610 33.63 10.71 37.17
CA GLY A 610 33.19 11.50 38.34
C GLY A 610 31.88 12.27 38.11
N ALA A 611 31.18 12.00 37.01
CA ALA A 611 29.92 12.63 36.62
C ALA A 611 28.79 11.61 36.62
N GLU A 612 27.56 12.05 36.89
CA GLU A 612 26.39 11.18 36.77
C GLU A 612 25.89 11.18 35.32
N LEU A 613 25.85 10.00 34.68
CA LEU A 613 25.22 9.83 33.38
C LEU A 613 23.69 9.98 33.45
N LEU A 614 23.10 9.58 34.58
CA LEU A 614 21.67 9.65 34.87
C LEU A 614 21.50 10.15 36.31
N ASN A 615 20.64 11.15 36.53
CA ASN A 615 20.37 11.71 37.87
C ASN A 615 19.76 10.63 38.78
N GLN A 616 20.43 10.26 39.87
CA GLN A 616 20.03 9.10 40.69
C GLN A 616 18.90 9.38 41.70
N SER A 617 17.99 8.41 41.82
CA SER A 617 17.59 7.85 43.11
C SER A 617 17.63 6.31 43.01
N ASP A 618 17.97 5.67 44.12
CA ASP A 618 18.30 4.25 44.31
C ASP A 618 17.18 3.28 43.89
N GLU A 619 16.92 3.12 42.59
CA GLU A 619 15.83 2.32 42.04
C GLU A 619 16.30 1.04 41.31
N ALA A 620 15.40 0.05 41.26
CA ALA A 620 15.59 -1.27 40.65
C ALA A 620 16.18 -1.17 39.23
N GLY A 621 17.01 -2.15 38.83
CA GLY A 621 17.77 -2.14 37.56
C GLY A 621 16.93 -1.95 36.29
N GLU A 622 15.62 -2.24 36.35
CA GLU A 622 14.68 -1.96 35.25
C GLU A 622 14.40 -0.47 35.04
N ALA A 623 14.31 0.33 36.12
CA ALA A 623 14.08 1.78 36.04
C ALA A 623 15.28 2.49 35.42
N LEU A 624 16.49 2.08 35.82
CA LEU A 624 17.74 2.61 35.31
C LEU A 624 17.97 2.26 33.84
N LEU A 625 17.64 1.02 33.43
CA LEU A 625 17.63 0.63 32.03
C LEU A 625 16.61 1.44 31.21
N LYS A 626 15.43 1.73 31.75
CA LYS A 626 14.43 2.58 31.10
C LYS A 626 14.96 4.00 30.88
N MET A 627 15.63 4.58 31.87
CA MET A 627 16.24 5.91 31.72
C MET A 627 17.39 5.90 30.71
N LEU A 628 18.26 4.89 30.75
CA LEU A 628 19.35 4.72 29.77
C LEU A 628 18.84 4.55 28.34
N TRP A 629 17.74 3.80 28.17
CA TRP A 629 17.12 3.55 26.87
C TRP A 629 16.59 4.83 26.21
N HIS A 630 16.05 5.76 27.00
CA HIS A 630 15.48 7.03 26.55
C HIS A 630 16.46 8.22 26.69
N HIS A 631 17.74 7.96 26.97
CA HIS A 631 18.75 9.00 27.04
C HIS A 631 18.91 9.70 25.68
N PRO A 632 19.01 11.04 25.62
CA PRO A 632 19.05 11.79 24.36
C PRO A 632 20.31 11.51 23.54
N ASP A 633 21.46 11.32 24.19
CA ASP A 633 22.70 10.98 23.51
C ASP A 633 22.74 9.50 23.10
N ALA A 634 23.41 9.21 21.98
CA ALA A 634 23.53 7.87 21.44
C ALA A 634 24.57 7.06 22.21
N ILE A 635 24.12 6.01 22.91
CA ILE A 635 24.96 5.14 23.74
C ILE A 635 25.03 3.75 23.12
N LEU A 636 26.25 3.30 22.83
CA LEU A 636 26.56 1.99 22.26
C LEU A 636 27.48 1.21 23.20
N CYS A 637 27.26 -0.09 23.33
CA CYS A 637 28.18 -0.99 24.03
C CYS A 637 28.74 -2.01 23.05
N CYS A 638 30.06 -2.23 23.08
CA CYS A 638 30.73 -3.23 22.26
C CYS A 638 31.71 -4.07 23.08
N SER A 639 31.91 -5.30 22.62
CA SER A 639 32.84 -6.25 23.26
C SER A 639 34.30 -5.84 23.07
N PHE A 640 35.14 -6.09 24.08
CA PHE A 640 36.58 -5.86 24.02
C PHE A 640 37.30 -7.10 23.46
N LYS A 641 37.20 -7.32 22.15
CA LYS A 641 37.85 -8.42 21.41
C LYS A 641 38.60 -7.86 20.19
N GLU A 642 39.47 -8.65 19.56
CA GLU A 642 40.17 -8.26 18.31
C GLU A 642 39.21 -7.75 17.23
N LYS A 643 37.96 -8.24 17.22
CA LYS A 643 36.85 -7.69 16.46
C LYS A 643 35.71 -7.29 17.42
N PRO A 644 35.57 -6.00 17.76
CA PRO A 644 34.52 -5.54 18.66
C PRO A 644 33.15 -5.65 17.98
N MET A 645 32.28 -6.47 18.57
CA MET A 645 30.86 -6.59 18.19
C MET A 645 30.00 -5.79 19.15
N PHE A 646 29.00 -5.08 18.62
CA PHE A 646 28.04 -4.35 19.44
C PHE A 646 27.08 -5.31 20.15
N THR A 647 26.93 -5.11 21.45
CA THR A 647 26.09 -5.94 22.33
C THR A 647 24.84 -5.22 22.78
N PHE A 648 24.86 -3.89 22.83
CA PHE A 648 23.72 -3.07 23.23
C PHE A 648 23.80 -1.68 22.60
N ALA A 649 22.64 -1.07 22.34
CA ALA A 649 22.49 0.32 21.95
C ALA A 649 21.20 0.86 22.56
N ASN A 650 21.19 2.11 23.03
CA ASN A 650 19.94 2.78 23.41
C ASN A 650 19.15 3.24 22.17
N LYS A 651 17.95 3.79 22.35
CA LYS A 651 17.10 4.23 21.24
C LYS A 651 17.82 5.23 20.32
N ALA A 652 18.45 6.26 20.91
CA ALA A 652 19.21 7.25 20.15
C ALA A 652 20.39 6.62 19.37
N GLY A 653 21.06 5.61 19.91
CA GLY A 653 22.12 4.88 19.22
C GLY A 653 21.62 4.01 18.07
N LEU A 654 20.45 3.38 18.21
CA LEU A 654 19.80 2.64 17.12
C LEU A 654 19.33 3.58 16.01
N ASP A 655 18.78 4.73 16.38
CA ASP A 655 18.36 5.78 15.43
C ASP A 655 19.58 6.36 14.70
N MET A 656 20.67 6.66 15.43
CA MET A 656 21.93 7.14 14.86
C MET A 656 22.54 6.15 13.86
N LEU A 657 22.49 4.86 14.16
CA LEU A 657 23.03 3.81 13.29
C LEU A 657 22.04 3.31 12.25
N GLU A 658 20.81 3.83 12.21
CA GLU A 658 19.73 3.33 11.33
C GLU A 658 19.61 1.80 11.38
N THR A 659 19.61 1.21 12.58
CA THR A 659 19.63 -0.24 12.80
C THR A 659 18.66 -0.70 13.89
N SER A 660 18.50 -2.02 14.04
CA SER A 660 17.69 -2.64 15.11
C SER A 660 18.59 -3.37 16.11
N LEU A 661 18.09 -3.63 17.32
CA LEU A 661 18.84 -4.36 18.34
C LEU A 661 19.29 -5.76 17.87
N VAL A 662 18.53 -6.40 16.97
CA VAL A 662 18.85 -7.72 16.41
C VAL A 662 19.97 -7.60 15.36
N ALA A 663 19.88 -6.62 14.47
CA ALA A 663 20.88 -6.38 13.42
C ALA A 663 22.17 -5.71 13.95
N LEU A 664 22.14 -5.17 15.17
CA LEU A 664 23.28 -4.53 15.81
C LEU A 664 24.50 -5.44 15.92
N GLN A 665 24.30 -6.76 16.12
CA GLN A 665 25.40 -7.73 16.23
C GLN A 665 26.16 -7.95 14.91
N ASP A 666 25.53 -7.65 13.77
CA ASP A 666 26.13 -7.77 12.43
C ASP A 666 26.93 -6.51 12.04
N LEU A 667 26.83 -5.44 12.85
CA LEU A 667 27.63 -4.23 12.72
C LEU A 667 28.96 -4.40 13.44
N THR A 668 30.05 -4.08 12.73
CA THR A 668 31.39 -4.02 13.30
C THR A 668 31.83 -2.57 13.39
N LEU A 669 32.73 -2.29 14.34
CA LEU A 669 33.28 -0.96 14.55
C LEU A 669 34.01 -0.42 13.30
N ASP A 670 34.50 -1.34 12.44
CA ASP A 670 35.09 -1.05 11.13
C ASP A 670 34.13 -0.46 10.09
N LYS A 671 32.83 -0.75 10.22
CA LYS A 671 31.81 -0.23 9.31
C LYS A 671 31.30 1.14 9.73
N ILE A 672 31.41 1.46 11.03
CA ILE A 672 30.87 2.69 11.62
C ILE A 672 31.93 3.79 11.59
N PHE A 673 33.18 3.51 11.96
CA PHE A 673 34.25 4.49 11.90
C PHE A 673 35.03 4.36 10.59
N ASP A 674 35.32 5.49 9.96
CA ASP A 674 36.25 5.57 8.85
C ASP A 674 37.69 5.25 9.30
N GLU A 675 38.65 5.22 8.37
CA GLU A 675 40.04 4.94 8.70
C GLU A 675 40.65 5.96 9.68
N SER A 676 40.17 7.21 9.64
CA SER A 676 40.63 8.29 10.51
C SER A 676 40.10 8.16 11.95
N GLY A 677 38.81 7.89 12.13
CA GLY A 677 38.18 7.63 13.42
C GLY A 677 38.72 6.38 14.09
N ARG A 678 39.00 5.31 13.33
CA ARG A 678 39.68 4.13 13.86
C ARG A 678 41.08 4.43 14.34
N LYS A 679 41.88 5.17 13.57
CA LYS A 679 43.22 5.57 13.99
C LYS A 679 43.20 6.39 15.28
N ALA A 680 42.23 7.30 15.44
CA ALA A 680 42.04 8.04 16.68
C ALA A 680 41.72 7.11 17.86
N LEU A 681 40.71 6.24 17.71
CA LEU A 681 40.28 5.31 18.76
C LEU A 681 41.37 4.29 19.15
N PHE A 682 42.14 3.78 18.17
CA PHE A 682 43.26 2.88 18.44
C PHE A 682 44.50 3.59 19.00
N SER A 683 44.77 4.84 18.62
CA SER A 683 45.89 5.61 19.18
C SER A 683 45.71 5.92 20.66
N ASP A 684 44.46 6.07 21.09
CA ASP A 684 44.08 6.41 22.45
C ASP A 684 43.64 5.20 23.28
N ILE A 685 43.66 3.99 22.70
CA ILE A 685 43.28 2.76 23.40
C ILE A 685 44.18 2.47 24.61
N SER A 686 45.47 2.83 24.54
CA SER A 686 46.39 2.70 25.67
C SER A 686 45.98 3.60 26.85
N LYS A 687 45.49 4.82 26.56
CA LYS A 687 44.97 5.75 27.59
C LYS A 687 43.65 5.25 28.16
N LEU A 688 42.75 4.76 27.31
CA LEU A 688 41.53 4.07 27.75
C LEU A 688 41.88 2.90 28.68
N MET A 689 42.97 2.17 28.37
CA MET A 689 43.40 1.03 29.18
C MET A 689 43.98 1.43 30.55
N GLU A 690 44.72 2.52 30.64
CA GLU A 690 45.33 2.99 31.89
C GLU A 690 44.38 3.82 32.76
N GLN A 691 43.57 4.70 32.15
CA GLN A 691 42.73 5.68 32.86
C GLN A 691 41.26 5.26 32.94
N GLY A 692 40.83 4.31 32.11
CA GLY A 692 39.48 3.74 32.09
C GLY A 692 38.45 4.50 31.26
N TYR A 693 38.79 5.68 30.74
CA TYR A 693 37.97 6.44 29.79
C TYR A 693 38.84 7.24 28.82
N VAL A 694 38.25 7.71 27.72
CA VAL A 694 38.86 8.67 26.81
C VAL A 694 37.82 9.52 26.09
N TYR A 695 38.18 10.77 25.82
CA TYR A 695 37.41 11.68 24.97
C TYR A 695 37.93 11.60 23.54
N LEU A 696 37.00 11.35 22.62
CA LEU A 696 37.25 11.37 21.19
C LEU A 696 36.80 12.72 20.63
N PRO A 697 37.59 13.34 19.74
CA PRO A 697 37.22 14.61 19.10
C PRO A 697 35.99 14.43 18.20
N SER A 698 35.39 15.56 17.79
CA SER A 698 34.33 15.59 16.78
C SER A 698 34.71 14.78 15.55
N GLY A 699 33.76 14.04 14.99
CA GLY A 699 34.04 13.16 13.85
C GLY A 699 32.80 12.83 13.04
N VAL A 700 32.99 11.99 12.03
CA VAL A 700 31.93 11.45 11.19
C VAL A 700 31.96 9.92 11.29
N CYS A 701 30.80 9.32 11.51
CA CYS A 701 30.61 7.89 11.40
C CYS A 701 29.60 7.56 10.29
N MET A 702 29.52 6.28 9.94
CA MET A 702 28.61 5.73 8.94
C MET A 702 27.50 4.95 9.65
N SER A 703 26.26 5.19 9.26
CA SER A 703 25.12 4.38 9.68
C SER A 703 25.17 2.98 9.03
N GLY A 704 24.38 2.04 9.53
CA GLY A 704 24.19 0.73 8.92
C GLY A 704 23.60 0.79 7.51
N MET A 705 22.96 1.91 7.13
CA MET A 705 22.44 2.18 5.79
C MET A 705 23.39 2.99 4.91
N GLY A 706 24.60 3.30 5.39
CA GLY A 706 25.63 4.00 4.62
C GLY A 706 25.49 5.52 4.59
N ARG A 707 24.67 6.13 5.45
CA ARG A 707 24.59 7.59 5.59
C ARG A 707 25.66 8.11 6.54
N HIS A 708 26.17 9.30 6.24
CA HIS A 708 27.14 9.97 7.11
C HIS A 708 26.43 10.61 8.30
N VAL A 709 26.99 10.40 9.48
CA VAL A 709 26.53 10.96 10.76
C VAL A 709 27.68 11.76 11.35
N SER A 710 27.48 13.06 11.55
CA SER A 710 28.43 13.90 12.28
C SER A 710 28.11 13.91 13.77
N PHE A 711 29.12 13.97 14.63
CA PHE A 711 28.96 14.17 16.08
C PHE A 711 30.00 15.17 16.60
N ASP A 712 29.61 15.96 17.61
CA ASP A 712 30.47 17.01 18.19
C ASP A 712 31.53 16.43 19.11
N GLN A 713 31.17 15.40 19.88
CA GLN A 713 32.07 14.76 20.83
C GLN A 713 31.63 13.32 21.08
N ALA A 714 32.60 12.43 21.29
CA ALA A 714 32.31 11.09 21.77
C ALA A 714 33.13 10.75 23.02
N VAL A 715 32.54 9.99 23.93
CA VAL A 715 33.18 9.52 25.17
C VAL A 715 33.19 8.01 25.15
N ALA A 716 34.37 7.40 25.30
CA ALA A 716 34.50 5.97 25.46
C ALA A 716 34.96 5.63 26.88
N TRP A 717 34.34 4.65 27.54
CA TRP A 717 34.77 4.19 28.87
C TRP A 717 34.63 2.69 29.03
N LYS A 718 35.39 2.14 29.97
CA LYS A 718 35.30 0.74 30.37
C LYS A 718 34.07 0.51 31.21
N VAL A 719 33.33 -0.54 30.91
CA VAL A 719 32.22 -1.02 31.74
C VAL A 719 32.75 -2.19 32.57
N LEU A 720 32.79 -2.00 33.88
CA LEU A 720 33.27 -2.99 34.85
C LEU A 720 32.09 -3.83 35.35
N GLY A 721 32.27 -5.16 35.37
CA GLY A 721 31.31 -6.08 36.00
C GLY A 721 31.51 -6.19 37.52
N GLU A 722 30.74 -7.05 38.18
CA GLU A 722 30.83 -7.30 39.63
C GLU A 722 32.23 -7.78 40.08
N ASP A 723 32.95 -8.52 39.24
CA ASP A 723 34.30 -9.02 39.51
C ASP A 723 35.42 -7.99 39.28
N SER A 724 35.08 -6.71 39.03
CA SER A 724 36.02 -5.64 38.63
C SER A 724 36.78 -5.90 37.32
N ASN A 725 36.37 -6.92 36.55
CA ASN A 725 36.87 -7.18 35.20
C ASN A 725 36.12 -6.33 34.17
N VAL A 726 36.81 -5.98 33.07
CA VAL A 726 36.21 -5.24 31.95
C VAL A 726 35.22 -6.14 31.22
N HIS A 727 33.95 -5.81 31.30
CA HIS A 727 32.87 -6.55 30.64
C HIS A 727 32.71 -6.11 29.18
N CYS A 728 32.63 -4.80 28.93
CA CYS A 728 32.55 -4.23 27.59
C CYS A 728 33.07 -2.78 27.57
N LEU A 729 33.13 -2.18 26.38
CA LEU A 729 33.33 -0.75 26.20
C LEU A 729 31.99 -0.07 25.92
N ALA A 730 31.76 1.07 26.54
CA ALA A 730 30.63 1.94 26.23
C ALA A 730 31.12 3.19 25.51
N LEU A 731 30.35 3.63 24.51
CA LEU A 731 30.59 4.80 23.66
C LEU A 731 29.34 5.68 23.72
N CYS A 732 29.49 6.95 24.09
CA CYS A 732 28.42 7.94 24.09
C CYS A 732 28.74 9.02 23.06
N PHE A 733 27.85 9.26 22.10
CA PHE A 733 27.97 10.29 21.06
C PHE A 733 26.99 11.43 21.35
N VAL A 734 27.55 12.63 21.46
CA VAL A 734 26.82 13.85 21.84
C VAL A 734 26.56 14.70 20.60
N ASN A 735 25.36 15.29 20.52
CA ASN A 735 24.93 16.17 19.42
C ASN A 735 25.16 15.56 18.02
N TRP A 736 24.70 14.33 17.82
CA TRP A 736 24.83 13.69 16.51
C TRP A 736 23.72 14.16 15.54
N SER A 737 24.04 14.22 14.24
CA SER A 737 23.09 14.54 13.18
C SER A 737 23.48 13.89 11.86
N PHE A 738 22.50 13.56 11.02
CA PHE A 738 22.77 13.13 9.64
C PHE A 738 23.29 14.31 8.80
N VAL A 739 24.33 14.04 8.00
CA VAL A 739 24.96 15.00 7.07
C VAL A 739 24.29 14.95 5.70
#